data_AF-A0A950RKM0-F1
#
_entry.id   AF-A0A950RKM0-F1
#
_cell.length_a   1.000
_cell.length_b   1.000
_cell.length_c   1.000
_cell.angle_alpha   90.00
_cell.angle_beta   90.00
_cell.angle_gamma   90.00
#
_symmetry.space_group_name_H-M   'P 1'
#
loop_
_entity.id
_entity.type
_entity.pdbx_description
1 polymer ?
#
loop_
_entity_poly.entity_id
_entity_poly.type
_entity_poly.pdbx_seq_one_letter_code
_entity_poly.pdbx_strand_id
1 'polypeptide(L)'
;MSTNPSPGPNLVTAEVRLPIANWELNTQVTVPAGPMRRRHLLPLLQDLADQVVGKVVHESEKQGTNISCKKGCAACCRQLVPLSEEEARHVHDLVQALPEPRRSEILQRFAAARRRLEKAGLLDKLLHPDQWNAEDNQSFGPSYFYQGIACPFLEDESCSIYPDRPLICREFLVSSPAENCSRPDPATIRRLPIPLRFWTALAQLDPVAPGARFLRWVPLILAPEWAASHPEEPPPRPGPELLQEVFNNLVPAKDSPGPASEQPSGSEEKSPSAVAEVRTSYDDIPYTSKPFYHTHPDRLATLATLNGMTPAPVDRCRVLELGCGQGGNLLPMALSLPNSTFVGIDLSRGEIARGQEMVHTLGLTNIVLKPLSIQEVNSYFGSFDYIICHGVFSWVPPAVQDKILTICREHLGAQGVAYVSYNTYPGWRSQMALREALLFHVTRYPEPRVRLNQARAFLEFLTQAFQEADDPYPQALKTAAEKLKSQEDSYLFHEYLEEVNQPYYFQEFMRRAESQGLQFLEETLFQPLPSRMPPAAHQFLADLGDDLLGQEQYRDFLLGRRFRGTLLCHREVALNRSPSLETVQRLHILTHLRPRGSAGQKVSVTGSEEFLTEKEVSLNTNHPYLRAALHYLAEVWPRPVPFPDLWAAVQARLSGDGEQEANPVALAAPLLECGLNNLVELHLYPPQFVLDLSERPVASRLARLQAEAGEPITDLRHSIAELGALDQFVLR
;
A
#
# COMPACT_ATOMS: atom_id res chain seq x y z
N MET A 1 75.94 0.09 -24.25
CA MET A 1 75.30 0.28 -22.94
C MET A 1 73.93 -0.38 -23.03
N SER A 2 73.80 -1.59 -22.46
CA SER A 2 72.52 -2.31 -22.41
C SER A 2 71.54 -1.53 -21.55
N THR A 3 70.43 -1.12 -22.14
CA THR A 3 69.25 -0.64 -21.41
C THR A 3 68.67 -1.81 -20.63
N ASN A 4 68.84 -1.81 -19.31
CA ASN A 4 68.10 -2.69 -18.42
C ASN A 4 66.60 -2.57 -18.73
N PRO A 5 65.87 -3.68 -18.87
CA PRO A 5 64.42 -3.61 -18.96
C PRO A 5 63.91 -3.02 -17.63
N SER A 6 63.10 -1.97 -17.70
CA SER A 6 62.33 -1.51 -16.53
C SER A 6 61.68 -2.75 -15.88
N PRO A 7 61.81 -2.95 -14.56
CA PRO A 7 61.11 -4.05 -13.92
C PRO A 7 59.62 -3.89 -14.25
N GLY A 8 59.02 -4.93 -14.84
CA GLY A 8 57.58 -4.97 -15.08
C GLY A 8 56.84 -4.64 -13.79
N PRO A 9 55.59 -4.14 -13.86
CA PRO A 9 54.84 -3.79 -12.66
C PRO A 9 54.88 -4.98 -11.71
N ASN A 10 55.34 -4.76 -10.47
CA ASN A 10 55.29 -5.81 -9.44
C ASN A 10 53.80 -6.13 -9.25
N LEU A 11 53.34 -7.29 -9.72
CA LEU A 11 51.92 -7.67 -9.73
C LEU A 11 51.59 -8.45 -8.44
N VAL A 12 50.44 -8.14 -7.86
CA VAL A 12 49.86 -8.88 -6.74
C VAL A 12 48.61 -9.58 -7.26
N THR A 13 48.57 -10.90 -7.09
CA THR A 13 47.37 -11.70 -7.37
C THR A 13 46.69 -12.03 -6.05
N ALA A 14 45.41 -11.68 -5.95
CA ALA A 14 44.54 -12.05 -4.84
C ALA A 14 43.57 -13.14 -5.29
N GLU A 15 43.40 -14.19 -4.47
CA GLU A 15 42.25 -15.08 -4.60
C GLU A 15 41.02 -14.37 -4.03
N VAL A 16 40.03 -14.15 -4.88
CA VAL A 16 38.74 -13.59 -4.50
C VAL A 16 37.76 -14.74 -4.38
N ARG A 17 37.30 -14.96 -3.15
CA ARG A 17 36.24 -15.92 -2.82
C ARG A 17 35.06 -15.16 -2.28
N LEU A 18 34.00 -15.08 -3.07
CA LEU A 18 32.78 -14.38 -2.70
C LEU A 18 31.63 -15.39 -2.58
N PRO A 19 31.17 -15.71 -1.36
CA PRO A 19 29.99 -16.55 -1.18
C PRO A 19 28.74 -15.76 -1.61
N ILE A 20 27.95 -16.35 -2.50
CA ILE A 20 26.75 -15.75 -3.09
C ILE A 20 25.59 -16.76 -2.95
N ALA A 21 24.83 -16.63 -1.87
CA ALA A 21 23.71 -17.51 -1.55
C ALA A 21 24.06 -19.02 -1.64
N ASN A 22 23.67 -19.68 -2.73
CA ASN A 22 23.84 -21.12 -2.97
C ASN A 22 25.07 -21.49 -3.84
N TRP A 23 25.92 -20.53 -4.19
CA TRP A 23 27.17 -20.77 -4.92
C TRP A 23 28.28 -19.81 -4.46
N GLU A 24 29.50 -20.06 -4.89
CA GLU A 24 30.66 -19.22 -4.56
C GLU A 24 31.35 -18.77 -5.85
N LEU A 25 31.62 -17.48 -5.96
CA LEU A 25 32.49 -16.96 -7.01
C LEU A 25 33.94 -17.11 -6.55
N ASN A 26 34.65 -18.01 -7.21
CA ASN A 26 36.07 -18.25 -6.99
C ASN A 26 36.85 -17.78 -8.22
N THR A 27 37.59 -16.68 -8.08
CA THR A 27 38.33 -16.07 -9.17
C THR A 27 39.66 -15.50 -8.68
N GLN A 28 40.61 -15.32 -9.59
CA GLN A 28 41.89 -14.70 -9.31
C GLN A 28 41.92 -13.31 -9.91
N VAL A 29 42.30 -12.34 -9.10
CA VAL A 29 42.37 -10.94 -9.49
C VAL A 29 43.80 -10.45 -9.37
N THR A 30 44.36 -9.94 -10.47
CA THR A 30 45.73 -9.42 -10.50
C THR A 30 45.73 -7.91 -10.66
N VAL A 31 46.39 -7.21 -9.72
CA VAL A 31 46.56 -5.76 -9.73
C VAL A 31 48.03 -5.39 -9.47
N PRO A 32 48.54 -4.24 -9.94
CA PRO A 32 49.87 -3.76 -9.58
C PRO A 32 50.00 -3.49 -8.07
N ALA A 33 51.10 -3.94 -7.44
CA ALA A 33 51.45 -3.64 -6.05
C ALA A 33 51.68 -2.14 -5.82
N GLY A 34 52.17 -1.45 -6.86
CA GLY A 34 52.47 -0.03 -6.83
C GLY A 34 51.26 0.86 -7.15
N PRO A 35 51.48 2.18 -7.27
CA PRO A 35 50.42 3.14 -7.54
C PRO A 35 49.67 2.84 -8.84
N MET A 36 48.36 2.67 -8.74
CA MET A 36 47.42 2.46 -9.83
C MET A 36 46.28 3.47 -9.74
N ARG A 37 45.77 3.92 -10.89
CA ARG A 37 44.59 4.77 -10.96
C ARG A 37 43.31 3.94 -10.85
N ARG A 38 42.26 4.52 -10.26
CA ARG A 38 40.97 3.83 -10.01
C ARG A 38 40.35 3.27 -11.30
N ARG A 39 40.34 4.03 -12.41
CA ARG A 39 39.87 3.56 -13.73
C ARG A 39 40.47 2.24 -14.21
N HIS A 40 41.68 1.88 -13.79
CA HIS A 40 42.28 0.59 -14.18
C HIS A 40 41.63 -0.62 -13.50
N LEU A 41 40.76 -0.41 -12.50
CA LEU A 41 39.89 -1.45 -11.96
C LEU A 41 38.72 -1.77 -12.89
N LEU A 42 38.34 -0.87 -13.81
CA LEU A 42 37.09 -1.01 -14.54
C LEU A 42 37.01 -2.29 -15.39
N PRO A 43 38.04 -2.68 -16.18
CA PRO A 43 37.98 -3.93 -16.96
C PRO A 43 37.80 -5.16 -16.07
N LEU A 44 38.47 -5.16 -14.92
CA LEU A 44 38.35 -6.21 -13.92
C LEU A 44 36.93 -6.28 -13.33
N LEU A 45 36.36 -5.14 -12.92
CA LEU A 45 35.01 -5.10 -12.35
C LEU A 45 33.95 -5.47 -13.40
N GLN A 46 34.16 -5.12 -14.66
CA GLN A 46 33.30 -5.51 -15.77
C GLN A 46 33.35 -7.02 -16.00
N ASP A 47 34.53 -7.63 -15.96
CA ASP A 47 34.70 -9.09 -16.07
C ASP A 47 34.02 -9.81 -14.90
N LEU A 48 34.23 -9.36 -13.66
CA LEU A 48 33.56 -9.91 -12.49
C LEU A 48 32.04 -9.77 -12.58
N ALA A 49 31.53 -8.62 -13.05
CA ALA A 49 30.11 -8.42 -13.27
C ALA A 49 29.55 -9.38 -14.34
N ASP A 50 30.25 -9.57 -15.46
CA ASP A 50 29.84 -10.52 -16.50
C ASP A 50 29.84 -11.98 -16.00
N GLN A 51 30.82 -12.37 -15.15
CA GLN A 51 30.83 -13.70 -14.52
C GLN A 51 29.63 -13.90 -13.58
N VAL A 52 29.34 -12.93 -12.72
CA VAL A 52 28.19 -12.99 -11.80
C VAL A 52 26.87 -13.02 -12.57
N VAL A 53 26.70 -12.12 -13.53
CA VAL A 53 25.50 -12.07 -14.38
C VAL A 53 25.32 -13.37 -15.16
N GLY A 54 26.38 -13.89 -15.77
CA GLY A 54 26.34 -15.15 -16.51
C GLY A 54 25.92 -16.33 -15.63
N LYS A 55 26.41 -16.38 -14.39
CA LYS A 55 25.99 -17.41 -13.41
C LYS A 55 24.54 -17.26 -13.01
N VAL A 56 24.07 -16.04 -12.74
CA VAL A 56 22.66 -15.76 -12.39
C VAL A 56 21.72 -16.14 -13.54
N VAL A 57 22.07 -15.79 -14.78
CA VAL A 57 21.31 -16.20 -15.98
C VAL A 57 21.22 -17.72 -16.06
N HIS A 58 22.36 -18.41 -15.98
CA HIS A 58 22.41 -19.87 -16.08
C HIS A 58 21.58 -20.59 -15.00
N GLU A 59 21.66 -20.15 -13.75
CA GLU A 59 20.87 -20.74 -12.66
C GLU A 59 19.37 -20.39 -12.79
N SER A 60 19.03 -19.19 -13.28
CA SER A 60 17.64 -18.79 -13.52
C SER A 60 17.01 -19.61 -14.65
N GLU A 61 17.74 -19.84 -15.75
CA GLU A 61 17.29 -20.66 -16.87
C GLU A 61 17.09 -22.12 -16.47
N LYS A 62 17.96 -22.68 -15.63
CA LYS A 62 17.77 -24.02 -15.05
C LYS A 62 16.48 -24.14 -14.23
N GLN A 63 16.06 -23.06 -13.59
CA GLN A 63 14.81 -22.98 -12.83
C GLN A 63 13.58 -22.69 -13.72
N GLY A 64 13.74 -22.69 -15.05
CA GLY A 64 12.65 -22.45 -15.99
C GLY A 64 12.34 -20.97 -16.22
N THR A 65 13.19 -20.05 -15.74
CA THR A 65 13.01 -18.61 -15.99
C THR A 65 13.52 -18.25 -17.38
N ASN A 66 12.66 -17.68 -18.22
CA ASN A 66 13.05 -17.18 -19.53
C ASN A 66 13.65 -15.77 -19.41
N ILE A 67 14.89 -15.56 -19.89
CA ILE A 67 15.54 -14.25 -19.89
C ILE A 67 15.25 -13.54 -21.20
N SER A 68 14.57 -12.39 -21.14
CA SER A 68 14.18 -11.63 -22.33
C SER A 68 15.33 -10.83 -22.93
N CYS A 69 16.34 -10.51 -22.13
CA CYS A 69 17.48 -9.71 -22.54
C CYS A 69 18.39 -10.48 -23.50
N LYS A 70 18.54 -9.97 -24.72
CA LYS A 70 19.41 -10.52 -25.76
C LYS A 70 19.94 -9.41 -26.65
N LYS A 71 20.97 -9.70 -27.44
CA LYS A 71 21.46 -8.78 -28.49
C LYS A 71 20.28 -8.36 -29.39
N GLY A 72 20.14 -7.05 -29.64
CA GLY A 72 18.99 -6.47 -30.35
C GLY A 72 17.83 -6.00 -29.45
N CYS A 73 17.86 -6.27 -28.14
CA CYS A 73 16.89 -5.72 -27.18
C CYS A 73 17.42 -4.41 -26.59
N ALA A 74 16.90 -3.26 -27.05
CA ALA A 74 17.46 -1.94 -26.70
C ALA A 74 16.45 -0.89 -26.20
N ALA A 75 15.30 -1.33 -25.70
CA ALA A 75 14.37 -0.43 -25.03
C ALA A 75 15.02 0.26 -23.81
N CYS A 76 15.82 -0.48 -23.01
CA CYS A 76 16.58 0.10 -21.89
C CYS A 76 17.67 1.09 -22.32
N CYS A 77 18.13 1.05 -23.58
CA CYS A 77 19.12 1.99 -24.11
C CYS A 77 18.58 3.42 -24.30
N ARG A 78 17.30 3.65 -23.94
CA ARG A 78 16.67 4.98 -23.86
C ARG A 78 16.43 5.44 -22.42
N GLN A 79 16.89 4.67 -21.42
CA GLN A 79 16.87 5.06 -20.02
C GLN A 79 18.04 5.96 -19.67
N LEU A 80 17.90 6.71 -18.58
CA LEU A 80 19.00 7.45 -17.99
C LEU A 80 20.02 6.46 -17.42
N VAL A 81 21.25 6.49 -17.96
CA VAL A 81 22.35 5.62 -17.51
C VAL A 81 23.30 6.45 -16.64
N PRO A 82 23.30 6.24 -15.31
CA PRO A 82 24.28 6.85 -14.42
C PRO A 82 25.61 6.10 -14.51
N LEU A 83 26.72 6.84 -14.59
CA LEU A 83 28.09 6.36 -14.60
C LEU A 83 28.78 6.77 -13.30
N SER A 84 29.73 5.97 -12.81
CA SER A 84 30.74 6.51 -11.89
C SER A 84 31.62 7.54 -12.60
N GLU A 85 32.39 8.34 -11.87
CA GLU A 85 33.34 9.25 -12.51
C GLU A 85 34.37 8.52 -13.38
N GLU A 86 34.84 7.36 -12.89
CA GLU A 86 35.80 6.52 -13.60
C GLU A 86 35.22 5.96 -14.91
N GLU A 87 33.93 5.57 -14.91
CA GLU A 87 33.22 5.15 -16.13
C GLU A 87 33.01 6.31 -17.11
N ALA A 88 32.75 7.52 -16.61
CA ALA A 88 32.60 8.70 -17.47
C ALA A 88 33.91 9.05 -18.18
N ARG A 89 35.05 8.97 -17.48
CA ARG A 89 36.39 9.12 -18.07
C ARG A 89 36.68 8.00 -19.08
N HIS A 90 36.36 6.75 -18.76
CA HIS A 90 36.52 5.62 -19.70
C HIS A 90 35.71 5.82 -20.99
N VAL A 91 34.46 6.25 -20.87
CA VAL A 91 33.60 6.57 -22.03
C VAL A 91 34.20 7.71 -22.86
N HIS A 92 34.75 8.74 -22.23
CA HIS A 92 35.45 9.82 -22.94
C HIS A 92 36.67 9.28 -23.71
N ASP A 93 37.55 8.52 -23.06
CA ASP A 93 38.76 7.95 -23.66
C ASP A 93 38.40 7.02 -24.82
N LEU A 94 37.36 6.20 -24.67
CA LEU A 94 36.84 5.34 -25.73
C LEU A 94 36.40 6.16 -26.93
N VAL A 95 35.66 7.26 -26.74
CA VAL A 95 35.23 8.14 -27.83
C VAL A 95 36.43 8.81 -28.50
N GLN A 96 37.42 9.29 -27.74
CA GLN A 96 38.61 9.93 -28.29
C GLN A 96 39.48 8.97 -29.12
N ALA A 97 39.53 7.71 -28.72
CA ALA A 97 40.26 6.64 -29.41
C ALA A 97 39.60 6.17 -30.72
N LEU A 98 38.32 6.53 -30.98
CA LEU A 98 37.66 6.19 -32.23
C LEU A 98 38.34 6.89 -33.43
N PRO A 99 38.52 6.20 -34.57
CA PRO A 99 39.01 6.84 -35.79
C PRO A 99 37.95 7.79 -36.38
N GLU A 100 38.37 8.71 -37.25
CA GLU A 100 37.43 9.45 -38.09
C GLU A 100 36.91 8.57 -39.25
N PRO A 101 35.67 8.75 -39.72
CA PRO A 101 34.66 9.75 -39.31
C PRO A 101 33.89 9.35 -38.04
N ARG A 102 34.14 8.15 -37.52
CA ARG A 102 33.35 7.52 -36.47
C ARG A 102 33.30 8.32 -35.18
N ARG A 103 34.43 8.89 -34.76
CA ARG A 103 34.50 9.77 -33.59
C ARG A 103 33.56 10.96 -33.73
N SER A 104 33.61 11.66 -34.86
CA SER A 104 32.74 12.80 -35.14
C SER A 104 31.27 12.43 -35.12
N GLU A 105 30.89 11.28 -35.68
CA GLU A 105 29.51 10.79 -35.66
C GLU A 105 29.00 10.57 -34.23
N ILE A 106 29.79 9.90 -33.38
CA ILE A 106 29.41 9.63 -32.00
C ILE A 106 29.30 10.93 -31.20
N LEU A 107 30.25 11.85 -31.33
CA LEU A 107 30.19 13.17 -30.70
C LEU A 107 28.95 13.97 -31.14
N GLN A 108 28.56 13.87 -32.41
CA GLN A 108 27.31 14.48 -32.90
C GLN A 108 26.07 13.86 -32.26
N ARG A 109 26.05 12.55 -31.97
CA ARG A 109 24.95 11.89 -31.25
C ARG A 109 24.86 12.36 -29.80
N PHE A 110 26.00 12.51 -29.10
CA PHE A 110 26.04 13.13 -27.77
C PHE A 110 25.47 14.56 -27.80
N ALA A 111 25.92 15.39 -28.74
CA ALA A 111 25.44 16.76 -28.88
C ALA A 111 23.94 16.82 -29.23
N ALA A 112 23.44 15.88 -30.03
CA ALA A 112 22.02 15.78 -30.36
C ALA A 112 21.15 15.38 -29.15
N ALA A 113 21.63 14.42 -28.34
CA ALA A 113 20.97 14.03 -27.10
C ALA A 113 20.86 15.21 -26.12
N ARG A 114 21.95 15.97 -25.95
CA ARG A 114 21.96 17.17 -25.11
C ARG A 114 20.96 18.24 -25.58
N ARG A 115 20.95 18.58 -26.87
CA ARG A 115 19.97 19.53 -27.43
C ARG A 115 18.52 19.08 -27.22
N ARG A 116 18.27 17.77 -27.26
CA ARG A 116 16.93 17.21 -27.00
C ARG A 116 16.50 17.39 -25.55
N LEU A 117 17.40 17.20 -24.59
CA LEU A 117 17.12 17.48 -23.18
C LEU A 117 16.91 18.96 -22.90
N GLU A 118 17.72 19.83 -23.51
CA GLU A 118 17.59 21.28 -23.38
C GLU A 118 16.21 21.73 -23.87
N LYS A 119 15.80 21.28 -25.05
CA LYS A 119 14.47 21.54 -25.60
C LYS A 119 13.34 20.99 -24.72
N ALA A 120 13.58 19.90 -24.00
CA ALA A 120 12.62 19.31 -23.07
C ALA A 120 12.59 19.99 -21.69
N GLY A 121 13.46 20.98 -21.43
CA GLY A 121 13.59 21.62 -20.12
C GLY A 121 14.20 20.71 -19.04
N LEU A 122 14.88 19.64 -19.43
CA LEU A 122 15.45 18.63 -18.52
C LEU A 122 16.96 18.79 -18.32
N LEU A 123 17.65 19.56 -19.17
CA LEU A 123 19.12 19.65 -19.14
C LEU A 123 19.64 20.30 -17.85
N ASP A 124 19.09 21.44 -17.44
CA ASP A 124 19.56 22.16 -16.25
C ASP A 124 19.44 21.31 -14.98
N LYS A 125 18.30 20.62 -14.82
CA LYS A 125 18.11 19.66 -13.72
C LYS A 125 19.15 18.54 -13.77
N LEU A 126 19.46 18.01 -14.95
CA LEU A 126 20.43 16.92 -15.10
C LEU A 126 21.88 17.34 -14.81
N LEU A 127 22.21 18.62 -15.00
CA LEU A 127 23.53 19.18 -14.69
C LEU A 127 23.75 19.36 -13.18
N HIS A 128 22.66 19.41 -12.40
CA HIS A 128 22.68 19.64 -10.95
C HIS A 128 21.93 18.54 -10.17
N PRO A 129 22.34 17.26 -10.28
CA PRO A 129 21.68 16.14 -9.60
C PRO A 129 21.79 16.23 -8.07
N ASP A 130 22.76 16.97 -7.55
CA ASP A 130 22.93 17.29 -6.13
C ASP A 130 21.82 18.19 -5.57
N GLN A 131 21.10 18.92 -6.43
CA GLN A 131 19.99 19.79 -6.07
C GLN A 131 18.63 19.10 -6.16
N TRP A 132 18.60 17.83 -6.58
CA TRP A 132 17.35 17.09 -6.75
C TRP A 132 16.63 16.92 -5.42
N ASN A 133 15.38 17.35 -5.38
CA ASN A 133 14.48 17.03 -4.29
C ASN A 133 13.91 15.60 -4.45
N ALA A 134 13.01 15.19 -3.55
CA ALA A 134 12.41 13.85 -3.62
C ALA A 134 11.57 13.64 -4.90
N GLU A 135 10.92 14.68 -5.41
CA GLU A 135 10.11 14.65 -6.64
C GLU A 135 10.99 14.55 -7.89
N ASP A 136 12.12 15.26 -7.95
CA ASP A 136 13.07 15.17 -9.06
C ASP A 136 13.69 13.77 -9.16
N ASN A 137 14.14 13.21 -8.02
CA ASN A 137 14.68 11.84 -7.94
C ASN A 137 13.70 10.78 -8.48
N GLN A 138 12.42 11.10 -8.42
CA GLN A 138 11.33 10.19 -8.66
C GLN A 138 10.75 10.33 -10.08
N SER A 139 10.64 11.56 -10.59
CA SER A 139 10.02 11.88 -11.88
C SER A 139 11.04 11.99 -13.02
N PHE A 140 12.32 12.24 -12.74
CA PHE A 140 13.31 12.55 -13.77
C PHE A 140 13.60 11.35 -14.69
N GLY A 141 13.77 10.16 -14.12
CA GLY A 141 14.03 8.93 -14.89
C GLY A 141 12.94 8.63 -15.94
N PRO A 142 11.66 8.58 -15.56
CA PRO A 142 10.55 8.46 -16.51
C PRO A 142 10.48 9.62 -17.51
N SER A 143 10.65 10.86 -17.04
CA SER A 143 10.62 12.05 -17.91
C SER A 143 11.70 12.01 -18.99
N TYR A 144 12.91 11.57 -18.63
CA TYR A 144 14.01 11.31 -19.55
C TYR A 144 13.66 10.19 -20.54
N PHE A 145 13.15 9.05 -20.05
CA PHE A 145 12.81 7.90 -20.88
C PHE A 145 11.77 8.24 -21.94
N TYR A 146 10.73 9.00 -21.59
CA TYR A 146 9.70 9.44 -22.54
C TYR A 146 10.19 10.45 -23.58
N GLN A 147 11.36 11.07 -23.36
CA GLN A 147 12.00 11.81 -24.45
C GLN A 147 12.48 10.89 -25.57
N GLY A 148 12.60 9.57 -25.36
CA GLY A 148 13.04 8.62 -26.37
C GLY A 148 14.46 8.89 -26.87
N ILE A 149 15.31 9.47 -26.02
CA ILE A 149 16.72 9.75 -26.33
C ILE A 149 17.48 8.42 -26.33
N ALA A 150 17.90 7.97 -27.50
CA ALA A 150 18.74 6.79 -27.61
C ALA A 150 20.16 7.06 -27.08
N CYS A 151 20.75 6.06 -26.44
CA CYS A 151 22.17 6.05 -26.11
C CYS A 151 23.01 6.38 -27.36
N PRO A 152 24.02 7.27 -27.28
CA PRO A 152 24.87 7.65 -28.42
C PRO A 152 25.59 6.46 -29.10
N PHE A 153 25.79 5.37 -28.36
CA PHE A 153 26.40 4.13 -28.86
C PHE A 153 25.41 3.10 -29.40
N LEU A 154 24.11 3.42 -29.48
CA LEU A 154 23.09 2.51 -29.98
C LEU A 154 23.06 2.52 -31.51
N GLU A 155 23.21 1.34 -32.12
CA GLU A 155 23.21 1.13 -33.57
C GLU A 155 22.43 -0.12 -33.92
N ASP A 156 21.42 0.01 -34.78
CA ASP A 156 20.54 -1.11 -35.16
C ASP A 156 20.04 -1.88 -33.93
N GLU A 157 19.59 -1.13 -32.91
CA GLU A 157 19.15 -1.63 -31.60
C GLU A 157 20.21 -2.52 -30.87
N SER A 158 21.49 -2.31 -31.18
CA SER A 158 22.64 -2.99 -30.58
C SER A 158 23.68 -2.01 -30.05
N CYS A 159 24.28 -2.31 -28.90
CA CYS A 159 25.32 -1.46 -28.31
C CYS A 159 26.65 -1.62 -29.08
N SER A 160 27.15 -0.53 -29.68
CA SER A 160 28.43 -0.55 -30.41
C SER A 160 29.65 -0.70 -29.49
N ILE A 161 29.47 -0.48 -28.19
CA ILE A 161 30.51 -0.61 -27.16
C ILE A 161 30.16 -1.74 -26.19
N TYR A 162 29.49 -2.81 -26.65
CA TYR A 162 28.98 -3.87 -25.77
C TYR A 162 30.03 -4.44 -24.78
N PRO A 163 31.29 -4.70 -25.18
CA PRO A 163 32.34 -5.16 -24.26
C PRO A 163 32.78 -4.10 -23.23
N ASP A 164 32.53 -2.82 -23.50
CA ASP A 164 32.86 -1.65 -22.68
C ASP A 164 31.62 -1.02 -22.01
N ARG A 165 30.45 -1.65 -22.12
CA ARG A 165 29.19 -1.11 -21.60
C ARG A 165 29.30 -0.85 -20.08
N PRO A 166 28.68 0.22 -19.56
CA PRO A 166 28.72 0.53 -18.14
C PRO A 166 28.24 -0.62 -17.25
N LEU A 167 28.76 -0.71 -16.03
CA LEU A 167 28.42 -1.72 -15.03
C LEU A 167 26.91 -1.77 -14.78
N ILE A 168 26.24 -0.63 -14.66
CA ILE A 168 24.79 -0.60 -14.49
C ILE A 168 24.03 -1.19 -15.69
N CYS A 169 24.58 -1.10 -16.90
CA CYS A 169 24.01 -1.74 -18.09
C CYS A 169 24.29 -3.25 -18.13
N ARG A 170 25.38 -3.73 -17.50
CA ARG A 170 25.67 -5.17 -17.35
C ARG A 170 24.77 -5.81 -16.32
N GLU A 171 24.53 -5.10 -15.22
CA GLU A 171 23.75 -5.56 -14.06
C GLU A 171 22.23 -5.43 -14.28
N PHE A 172 21.78 -5.01 -15.46
CA PHE A 172 20.36 -4.83 -15.78
C PHE A 172 19.86 -5.92 -16.73
N LEU A 173 19.08 -6.87 -16.19
CA LEU A 173 18.39 -7.89 -16.96
C LEU A 173 16.94 -8.03 -16.50
N VAL A 174 16.07 -8.50 -17.39
CA VAL A 174 14.65 -8.77 -17.08
C VAL A 174 14.23 -10.16 -17.56
N SER A 175 13.30 -10.76 -16.82
CA SER A 175 12.64 -12.03 -17.15
C SER A 175 11.19 -11.86 -17.62
N SER A 176 10.64 -10.64 -17.55
CA SER A 176 9.35 -10.29 -18.18
C SER A 176 9.50 -10.14 -19.70
N PRO A 177 8.41 -10.29 -20.49
CA PRO A 177 8.45 -10.07 -21.95
C PRO A 177 9.16 -8.76 -22.34
N ALA A 178 9.99 -8.81 -23.39
CA ALA A 178 10.85 -7.69 -23.79
C ALA A 178 10.05 -6.44 -24.19
N GLU A 179 8.84 -6.64 -24.69
CA GLU A 179 7.91 -5.59 -25.12
C GLU A 179 7.55 -4.66 -23.96
N ASN A 180 7.50 -5.18 -22.73
CA ASN A 180 7.22 -4.39 -21.53
C ASN A 180 8.28 -3.31 -21.31
N CYS A 181 9.52 -3.53 -21.75
CA CYS A 181 10.60 -2.55 -21.60
C CYS A 181 10.38 -1.27 -22.42
N SER A 182 9.53 -1.31 -23.45
CA SER A 182 9.19 -0.14 -24.25
C SER A 182 8.31 0.87 -23.50
N ARG A 183 7.59 0.40 -22.48
CA ARG A 183 6.79 1.19 -21.53
C ARG A 183 6.97 0.61 -20.13
N PRO A 184 8.13 0.83 -19.51
CA PRO A 184 8.52 0.12 -18.31
C PRO A 184 7.59 0.51 -17.14
N ASP A 185 6.88 -0.49 -16.61
CA ASP A 185 6.03 -0.38 -15.42
C ASP A 185 6.52 -1.39 -14.36
N PRO A 186 6.69 -1.02 -13.08
CA PRO A 186 7.10 -1.94 -12.01
C PRO A 186 6.21 -3.20 -11.87
N ALA A 187 4.95 -3.17 -12.30
CA ALA A 187 4.05 -4.31 -12.32
C ALA A 187 4.30 -5.26 -13.51
N THR A 188 4.91 -4.78 -14.59
CA THR A 188 5.11 -5.54 -15.83
C THR A 188 6.57 -5.94 -16.06
N ILE A 189 7.51 -5.21 -15.48
CA ILE A 189 8.95 -5.46 -15.56
C ILE A 189 9.41 -6.31 -14.38
N ARG A 190 9.86 -7.53 -14.66
CA ARG A 190 10.53 -8.40 -13.68
C ARG A 190 12.02 -8.33 -13.89
N ARG A 191 12.74 -7.60 -13.03
CA ARG A 191 14.22 -7.56 -13.08
C ARG A 191 14.80 -8.85 -12.49
N LEU A 192 15.89 -9.31 -13.08
CA LEU A 192 16.67 -10.41 -12.52
C LEU A 192 17.48 -9.88 -11.33
N PRO A 193 17.39 -10.48 -10.13
CA PRO A 193 18.14 -10.03 -8.97
C PRO A 193 19.63 -10.34 -9.18
N ILE A 194 20.46 -9.29 -9.22
CA ILE A 194 21.92 -9.42 -9.30
C ILE A 194 22.49 -9.27 -7.88
N PRO A 195 23.10 -10.32 -7.30
CA PRO A 195 23.46 -10.36 -5.89
C PRO A 195 24.62 -9.45 -5.50
N LEU A 196 25.44 -9.02 -6.46
CA LEU A 196 26.57 -8.12 -6.27
C LEU A 196 26.45 -6.90 -7.19
N ARG A 197 26.58 -5.70 -6.63
CA ARG A 197 26.39 -4.42 -7.35
C ARG A 197 27.73 -3.70 -7.51
N PHE A 198 28.46 -4.04 -8.56
CA PHE A 198 29.80 -3.51 -8.84
C PHE A 198 29.76 -2.03 -9.20
N TRP A 199 28.73 -1.57 -9.91
CA TRP A 199 28.53 -0.14 -10.17
C TRP A 199 28.49 0.66 -8.86
N THR A 200 27.69 0.20 -7.89
CA THR A 200 27.53 0.85 -6.59
C THR A 200 28.84 0.85 -5.80
N ALA A 201 29.58 -0.27 -5.81
CA ALA A 201 30.86 -0.36 -5.12
C ALA A 201 31.93 0.56 -5.72
N LEU A 202 31.95 0.72 -7.04
CA LEU A 202 32.85 1.65 -7.72
C LEU A 202 32.48 3.12 -7.46
N ALA A 203 31.19 3.47 -7.56
CA ALA A 203 30.72 4.84 -7.31
C ALA A 203 30.92 5.30 -5.86
N GLN A 204 31.01 4.38 -4.89
CA GLN A 204 31.32 4.71 -3.49
C GLN A 204 32.77 5.16 -3.26
N LEU A 205 33.69 4.91 -4.21
CA LEU A 205 35.05 5.43 -4.12
C LEU A 205 35.10 6.94 -4.36
N ASP A 206 34.11 7.49 -5.06
CA ASP A 206 34.05 8.90 -5.41
C ASP A 206 33.68 9.72 -4.16
N PRO A 207 34.54 10.68 -3.75
CA PRO A 207 34.33 11.40 -2.51
C PRO A 207 33.04 12.22 -2.56
N VAL A 208 32.20 12.05 -1.53
CA VAL A 208 30.98 12.83 -1.31
C VAL A 208 31.13 13.69 -0.06
N ALA A 209 30.44 14.82 -0.01
CA ALA A 209 30.45 15.69 1.17
C ALA A 209 29.88 14.96 2.40
N PRO A 210 30.40 15.21 3.62
CA PRO A 210 29.83 14.64 4.84
C PRO A 210 28.32 14.94 4.94
N GLY A 211 27.50 13.90 5.08
CA GLY A 211 26.03 14.03 5.12
C GLY A 211 25.33 14.02 3.75
N ALA A 212 26.06 13.80 2.65
CA ALA A 212 25.45 13.60 1.34
C ALA A 212 24.49 12.40 1.36
N ARG A 213 23.27 12.60 0.85
CA ARG A 213 22.22 11.58 0.80
C ARG A 213 22.39 10.56 -0.32
N PHE A 214 23.23 10.84 -1.31
CA PHE A 214 23.35 10.05 -2.55
C PHE A 214 24.81 9.91 -3.01
N LEU A 215 25.08 8.87 -3.79
CA LEU A 215 26.35 8.68 -4.48
C LEU A 215 26.53 9.73 -5.57
N ARG A 216 27.78 10.10 -5.87
CA ARG A 216 28.10 10.95 -7.02
C ARG A 216 28.03 10.11 -8.29
N TRP A 217 27.45 10.66 -9.35
CA TRP A 217 27.31 9.98 -10.64
C TRP A 217 27.28 10.99 -11.79
N VAL A 218 27.60 10.50 -12.99
CA VAL A 218 27.63 11.29 -14.24
C VAL A 218 26.64 10.66 -15.24
N PRO A 219 25.69 11.42 -15.80
CA PRO A 219 24.81 10.90 -16.85
C PRO A 219 25.64 10.52 -18.08
N LEU A 220 25.43 9.32 -18.65
CA LEU A 220 26.20 8.83 -19.80
C LEU A 220 26.25 9.86 -20.93
N ILE A 221 25.12 10.47 -21.28
CA ILE A 221 25.01 11.46 -22.36
C ILE A 221 25.79 12.77 -22.12
N LEU A 222 26.29 13.01 -20.91
CA LEU A 222 27.14 14.15 -20.56
C LEU A 222 28.61 13.74 -20.34
N ALA A 223 28.92 12.44 -20.40
CA ALA A 223 30.22 11.91 -20.00
C ALA A 223 31.42 12.53 -20.75
N PRO A 224 31.42 12.68 -22.09
CA PRO A 224 32.56 13.26 -22.79
C PRO A 224 32.86 14.71 -22.39
N GLU A 225 31.82 15.52 -22.18
CA GLU A 225 31.95 16.93 -21.78
C GLU A 225 32.32 17.06 -20.30
N TRP A 226 31.69 16.25 -19.45
CA TRP A 226 32.01 16.18 -18.03
C TRP A 226 33.48 15.81 -17.82
N ALA A 227 33.98 14.78 -18.50
CA ALA A 227 35.38 14.37 -18.41
C ALA A 227 36.35 15.45 -18.94
N ALA A 228 36.00 16.14 -20.03
CA ALA A 228 36.82 17.23 -20.57
C ALA A 228 36.92 18.45 -19.62
N SER A 229 35.88 18.69 -18.83
CA SER A 229 35.81 19.77 -17.81
C SER A 229 36.37 19.36 -16.45
N HIS A 230 36.57 18.06 -16.21
CA HIS A 230 37.10 17.49 -14.97
C HIS A 230 38.33 16.61 -15.25
N PRO A 231 39.44 17.18 -15.78
CA PRO A 231 40.62 16.42 -16.17
C PRO A 231 41.43 15.89 -14.98
N GLU A 232 41.16 16.38 -13.76
CA GLU A 232 41.85 15.92 -12.56
C GLU A 232 41.35 14.53 -12.15
N GLU A 233 42.30 13.65 -11.87
CA GLU A 233 42.05 12.30 -11.35
C GLU A 233 42.56 12.21 -9.91
N PRO A 234 41.89 11.41 -9.05
CA PRO A 234 42.41 11.10 -7.72
C PRO A 234 43.84 10.56 -7.79
N PRO A 235 44.69 10.86 -6.79
CA PRO A 235 46.06 10.38 -6.78
C PRO A 235 46.10 8.84 -6.84
N PRO A 236 47.04 8.25 -7.60
CA PRO A 236 47.14 6.80 -7.71
C PRO A 236 47.49 6.18 -6.36
N ARG A 237 46.86 5.04 -6.05
CA ARG A 237 47.02 4.29 -4.79
C ARG A 237 47.45 2.85 -5.08
N PRO A 238 48.07 2.15 -4.13
CA PRO A 238 48.41 0.74 -4.31
C PRO A 238 47.20 -0.07 -4.77
N GLY A 239 47.38 -0.88 -5.83
CA GLY A 239 46.29 -1.68 -6.41
C GLY A 239 45.56 -2.56 -5.39
N PRO A 240 46.25 -3.26 -4.47
CA PRO A 240 45.59 -4.07 -3.43
C PRO A 240 44.67 -3.26 -2.51
N GLU A 241 45.02 -2.02 -2.17
CA GLU A 241 44.18 -1.17 -1.31
C GLU A 241 42.89 -0.76 -2.03
N LEU A 242 43.00 -0.33 -3.29
CA LEU A 242 41.85 0.04 -4.11
C LEU A 242 40.92 -1.16 -4.31
N LEU A 243 41.50 -2.33 -4.54
CA LEU A 243 40.76 -3.56 -4.71
C LEU A 243 40.01 -3.93 -3.42
N GLN A 244 40.70 -3.91 -2.28
CA GLN A 244 40.10 -4.17 -0.97
C GLN A 244 38.95 -3.21 -0.67
N GLU A 245 39.10 -1.92 -0.98
CA GLU A 245 38.08 -0.91 -0.75
C GLU A 245 36.82 -1.17 -1.60
N VAL A 246 36.97 -1.52 -2.88
CA VAL A 246 35.83 -1.92 -3.72
C VAL A 246 35.14 -3.17 -3.18
N PHE A 247 35.90 -4.20 -2.79
CA PHE A 247 35.30 -5.42 -2.23
C PHE A 247 34.60 -5.16 -0.88
N ASN A 248 35.14 -4.26 -0.04
CA ASN A 248 34.46 -3.85 1.19
C ASN A 248 33.14 -3.12 0.91
N ASN A 249 33.06 -2.39 -0.21
CA ASN A 249 31.86 -1.70 -0.66
C ASN A 249 30.88 -2.62 -1.41
N LEU A 250 31.24 -3.88 -1.71
CA LEU A 250 30.32 -4.87 -2.27
C LEU A 250 29.35 -5.34 -1.18
N VAL A 251 28.20 -4.66 -1.11
CA VAL A 251 27.09 -5.07 -0.27
C VAL A 251 26.30 -6.17 -1.00
N PRO A 252 25.95 -7.29 -0.33
CA PRO A 252 25.01 -8.27 -0.88
C PRO A 252 23.66 -7.61 -1.20
N ALA A 253 23.10 -7.87 -2.38
CA ALA A 253 21.80 -7.32 -2.75
C ALA A 253 20.70 -7.82 -1.80
N LYS A 254 19.95 -6.90 -1.18
CA LYS A 254 18.89 -7.18 -0.19
C LYS A 254 17.63 -7.88 -0.74
N ASP A 255 17.67 -8.40 -1.97
CA ASP A 255 16.52 -8.96 -2.70
C ASP A 255 16.64 -10.45 -3.08
N SER A 256 17.53 -11.23 -2.45
CA SER A 256 17.64 -12.68 -2.72
C SER A 256 16.88 -13.51 -1.67
N PRO A 257 15.75 -14.17 -2.01
CA PRO A 257 15.19 -15.22 -1.15
C PRO A 257 16.09 -16.47 -1.26
N GLY A 258 16.84 -16.77 -0.22
CA GLY A 258 17.59 -18.04 -0.14
C GLY A 258 16.65 -19.24 0.00
N PRO A 259 16.99 -20.41 -0.55
CA PRO A 259 16.19 -21.62 -0.35
C PRO A 259 16.41 -22.17 1.07
N ALA A 260 15.34 -22.74 1.63
CA ALA A 260 15.33 -23.40 2.93
C ALA A 260 16.31 -24.58 2.99
N SER A 261 17.13 -24.65 4.05
CA SER A 261 17.77 -25.91 4.47
C SER A 261 18.06 -25.93 5.97
N GLU A 262 17.92 -27.12 6.53
CA GLU A 262 17.83 -27.50 7.94
C GLU A 262 19.07 -27.17 8.80
N GLN A 263 18.83 -26.97 10.11
CA GLN A 263 19.85 -26.82 11.16
C GLN A 263 20.65 -28.12 11.38
N PRO A 264 21.84 -28.06 12.01
CA PRO A 264 21.85 -28.23 13.48
C PRO A 264 22.88 -27.38 14.26
N SER A 265 22.40 -26.90 15.42
CA SER A 265 23.05 -26.74 16.75
C SER A 265 24.47 -26.15 16.89
N GLY A 266 24.58 -25.11 17.74
CA GLY A 266 25.67 -25.02 18.73
C GLY A 266 26.38 -23.67 18.93
N SER A 267 26.10 -23.06 20.08
CA SER A 267 26.92 -22.14 20.91
C SER A 267 27.21 -20.69 20.45
N GLU A 268 26.97 -19.81 21.43
CA GLU A 268 27.12 -18.36 21.51
C GLU A 268 28.55 -17.84 21.29
N GLU A 269 28.70 -16.66 20.67
CA GLU A 269 29.40 -15.51 21.29
C GLU A 269 29.21 -14.19 20.48
N LYS A 270 29.28 -13.06 21.19
CA LYS A 270 28.72 -11.73 20.87
C LYS A 270 29.67 -10.79 20.09
N SER A 271 29.06 -9.90 19.29
CA SER A 271 29.26 -8.42 19.21
C SER A 271 29.33 -7.87 17.75
N PRO A 272 29.16 -6.54 17.51
CA PRO A 272 27.86 -5.92 17.21
C PRO A 272 27.84 -5.14 15.87
N SER A 273 26.77 -5.22 15.08
CA SER A 273 26.44 -4.24 14.03
C SER A 273 25.00 -4.45 13.53
N ALA A 274 24.08 -3.61 14.01
CA ALA A 274 22.65 -3.73 13.84
C ALA A 274 22.14 -3.06 12.55
N VAL A 275 21.48 -3.85 11.69
CA VAL A 275 20.12 -3.51 11.23
C VAL A 275 19.30 -4.75 11.58
N ALA A 276 18.59 -4.69 12.71
CA ALA A 276 17.76 -5.79 13.16
C ALA A 276 16.73 -6.15 12.08
N GLU A 277 16.57 -7.45 11.81
CA GLU A 277 15.28 -7.95 11.33
C GLU A 277 14.22 -7.43 12.31
N VAL A 278 13.38 -6.50 11.86
CA VAL A 278 12.24 -6.05 12.67
C VAL A 278 11.22 -7.17 12.62
N ARG A 279 11.43 -8.18 13.45
CA ARG A 279 10.42 -9.18 13.78
C ARG A 279 9.32 -8.44 14.52
N THR A 280 8.13 -8.41 13.94
CA THR A 280 7.00 -7.67 14.49
C THR A 280 6.24 -8.55 15.48
N SER A 281 5.59 -7.95 16.47
CA SER A 281 4.63 -8.65 17.34
C SER A 281 3.54 -9.39 16.54
N TYR A 282 3.18 -8.88 15.36
CA TYR A 282 2.24 -9.49 14.42
C TYR A 282 2.72 -10.82 13.84
N ASP A 283 4.03 -11.08 13.81
CA ASP A 283 4.58 -12.39 13.41
C ASP A 283 4.42 -13.44 14.53
N ASP A 284 4.37 -13.03 15.80
CA ASP A 284 4.28 -13.91 16.97
C ASP A 284 2.83 -14.10 17.48
N ILE A 285 1.98 -13.09 17.33
CA ILE A 285 0.55 -13.13 17.67
C ILE A 285 -0.22 -12.57 16.46
N PRO A 286 -0.56 -13.41 15.46
CA PRO A 286 -1.21 -12.93 14.24
C PRO A 286 -2.57 -12.30 14.52
N TYR A 287 -2.89 -11.22 13.81
CA TYR A 287 -4.23 -10.66 13.79
C TYR A 287 -5.10 -11.43 12.80
N THR A 288 -6.36 -11.69 13.12
CA THR A 288 -7.28 -12.32 12.17
C THR A 288 -7.62 -11.34 11.05
N SER A 289 -7.22 -11.65 9.82
CA SER A 289 -7.51 -10.83 8.64
C SER A 289 -9.00 -10.90 8.30
N LYS A 290 -9.69 -9.76 8.28
CA LYS A 290 -11.17 -9.68 8.18
C LYS A 290 -11.61 -8.73 7.06
N PRO A 291 -12.75 -9.01 6.40
CA PRO A 291 -13.39 -8.05 5.48
C PRO A 291 -14.14 -6.97 6.25
N PHE A 292 -14.07 -5.73 5.75
CA PHE A 292 -14.77 -4.59 6.33
C PHE A 292 -15.56 -3.83 5.25
N TYR A 293 -16.87 -4.09 5.13
CA TYR A 293 -17.73 -3.43 4.14
C TYR A 293 -17.64 -1.90 4.12
N HIS A 294 -17.46 -1.27 5.28
CA HIS A 294 -17.33 0.19 5.37
C HIS A 294 -16.05 0.76 4.71
N THR A 295 -15.10 -0.11 4.33
CA THR A 295 -13.89 0.24 3.56
C THR A 295 -14.02 -0.10 2.06
N HIS A 296 -15.09 -0.78 1.66
CA HIS A 296 -15.29 -1.27 0.30
C HIS A 296 -15.44 -0.09 -0.70
N PRO A 297 -14.82 -0.15 -1.90
CA PRO A 297 -14.90 0.94 -2.89
C PRO A 297 -16.33 1.40 -3.21
N ASP A 298 -17.33 0.49 -3.23
CA ASP A 298 -18.74 0.87 -3.38
C ASP A 298 -19.23 1.82 -2.27
N ARG A 299 -18.92 1.52 -1.00
CA ARG A 299 -19.30 2.39 0.11
C ARG A 299 -18.61 3.75 0.01
N LEU A 300 -17.31 3.74 -0.31
CA LEU A 300 -16.51 4.96 -0.47
C LEU A 300 -17.04 5.83 -1.62
N ALA A 301 -17.27 5.22 -2.78
CA ALA A 301 -17.80 5.87 -3.97
C ALA A 301 -19.20 6.46 -3.74
N THR A 302 -20.06 5.71 -3.04
CA THR A 302 -21.44 6.13 -2.79
C THR A 302 -21.47 7.36 -1.90
N LEU A 303 -20.73 7.36 -0.79
CA LEU A 303 -20.65 8.53 0.10
C LEU A 303 -20.00 9.74 -0.58
N ALA A 304 -18.99 9.53 -1.41
CA ALA A 304 -18.37 10.59 -2.21
C ALA A 304 -19.35 11.20 -3.21
N THR A 305 -20.12 10.37 -3.92
CA THR A 305 -21.08 10.81 -4.93
C THR A 305 -22.27 11.54 -4.30
N LEU A 306 -22.71 11.12 -3.11
CA LEU A 306 -23.71 11.86 -2.33
C LEU A 306 -23.20 13.26 -1.94
N ASN A 307 -21.89 13.40 -1.70
CA ASN A 307 -21.23 14.68 -1.45
C ASN A 307 -20.80 15.43 -2.74
N GLY A 308 -21.34 15.05 -3.91
CA GLY A 308 -21.14 15.76 -5.18
C GLY A 308 -19.86 15.41 -5.95
N MET A 309 -19.08 14.43 -5.49
CA MET A 309 -17.88 13.97 -6.21
C MET A 309 -18.24 13.06 -7.40
N THR A 310 -17.25 12.85 -8.27
CA THR A 310 -17.33 11.91 -9.41
C THR A 310 -16.22 10.86 -9.32
N PRO A 311 -16.29 9.96 -8.32
CA PRO A 311 -15.24 8.96 -8.10
C PRO A 311 -15.16 7.97 -9.27
N ALA A 312 -14.03 7.25 -9.38
CA ALA A 312 -13.85 6.23 -10.40
C ALA A 312 -14.92 5.12 -10.30
N PRO A 313 -15.34 4.51 -11.42
CA PRO A 313 -16.27 3.38 -11.38
C PRO A 313 -15.71 2.22 -10.54
N VAL A 314 -16.53 1.67 -9.65
CA VAL A 314 -16.15 0.59 -8.70
C VAL A 314 -15.68 -0.68 -9.42
N ASP A 315 -16.23 -0.96 -10.61
CA ASP A 315 -15.84 -2.11 -11.44
C ASP A 315 -14.52 -1.89 -12.20
N ARG A 316 -13.95 -0.67 -12.20
CA ARG A 316 -12.72 -0.31 -12.94
C ARG A 316 -11.89 0.69 -12.17
N CYS A 317 -11.64 0.40 -10.89
CA CYS A 317 -10.87 1.27 -10.02
C CYS A 317 -9.53 0.64 -9.60
N ARG A 318 -8.68 1.48 -9.00
CA ARG A 318 -7.41 1.08 -8.43
C ARG A 318 -7.38 1.38 -6.94
N VAL A 319 -7.13 0.37 -6.12
CA VAL A 319 -7.22 0.43 -4.65
C VAL A 319 -5.85 0.13 -4.03
N LEU A 320 -5.43 0.97 -3.06
CA LEU A 320 -4.28 0.72 -2.20
C LEU A 320 -4.76 0.47 -0.76
N GLU A 321 -4.27 -0.58 -0.11
CA GLU A 321 -4.42 -0.75 1.34
C GLU A 321 -3.05 -0.69 2.05
N LEU A 322 -2.96 0.22 3.02
CA LEU A 322 -1.81 0.40 3.90
C LEU A 322 -2.02 -0.42 5.17
N GLY A 323 -1.11 -1.36 5.46
CA GLY A 323 -1.24 -2.31 6.56
C GLY A 323 -2.30 -3.38 6.26
N CYS A 324 -2.19 -4.02 5.10
CA CYS A 324 -3.20 -4.97 4.62
C CYS A 324 -3.16 -6.34 5.34
N GLY A 325 -2.16 -6.62 6.17
CA GLY A 325 -1.91 -7.94 6.73
C GLY A 325 -1.81 -9.01 5.63
N GLN A 326 -2.68 -10.02 5.71
CA GLN A 326 -2.79 -11.09 4.69
C GLN A 326 -3.64 -10.69 3.48
N GLY A 327 -4.18 -9.47 3.46
CA GLY A 327 -5.08 -8.98 2.41
C GLY A 327 -6.51 -9.49 2.53
N GLY A 328 -6.95 -10.00 3.69
CA GLY A 328 -8.32 -10.50 3.89
C GLY A 328 -9.43 -9.48 3.60
N ASN A 329 -9.11 -8.18 3.62
CA ASN A 329 -10.00 -7.14 3.15
C ASN A 329 -9.98 -6.98 1.61
N LEU A 330 -8.82 -7.10 0.96
CA LEU A 330 -8.68 -6.94 -0.50
C LEU A 330 -9.02 -8.19 -1.32
N LEU A 331 -8.74 -9.38 -0.82
CA LEU A 331 -8.98 -10.65 -1.52
C LEU A 331 -10.44 -10.83 -1.99
N PRO A 332 -11.47 -10.69 -1.13
CA PRO A 332 -12.86 -10.73 -1.58
C PRO A 332 -13.22 -9.60 -2.57
N MET A 333 -12.64 -8.41 -2.44
CA MET A 333 -12.86 -7.31 -3.39
C MET A 333 -12.26 -7.65 -4.76
N ALA A 334 -11.04 -8.18 -4.80
CA ALA A 334 -10.36 -8.60 -6.03
C ALA A 334 -11.12 -9.72 -6.74
N LEU A 335 -11.72 -10.64 -5.97
CA LEU A 335 -12.56 -11.72 -6.50
C LEU A 335 -13.87 -11.19 -7.11
N SER A 336 -14.53 -10.22 -6.48
CA SER A 336 -15.82 -9.68 -6.93
C SER A 336 -15.69 -8.57 -7.99
N LEU A 337 -14.52 -7.93 -8.11
CA LEU A 337 -14.23 -6.83 -9.02
C LEU A 337 -13.06 -7.17 -9.96
N PRO A 338 -13.22 -8.11 -10.92
CA PRO A 338 -12.13 -8.65 -11.73
C PRO A 338 -11.46 -7.61 -12.65
N ASN A 339 -12.15 -6.51 -12.95
CA ASN A 339 -11.66 -5.41 -13.80
C ASN A 339 -11.03 -4.27 -12.99
N SER A 340 -11.08 -4.32 -11.66
CA SER A 340 -10.39 -3.41 -10.74
C SER A 340 -9.05 -3.99 -10.30
N THR A 341 -8.11 -3.15 -9.89
CA THR A 341 -6.76 -3.56 -9.47
C THR A 341 -6.47 -3.18 -8.02
N PHE A 342 -5.80 -4.06 -7.30
CA PHE A 342 -5.61 -3.95 -5.85
C PHE A 342 -4.12 -4.07 -5.49
N VAL A 343 -3.66 -3.19 -4.61
CA VAL A 343 -2.31 -3.24 -4.05
C VAL A 343 -2.43 -3.22 -2.53
N GLY A 344 -1.92 -4.25 -1.86
CA GLY A 344 -1.79 -4.28 -0.41
C GLY A 344 -0.33 -4.21 -0.01
N ILE A 345 -0.01 -3.40 0.99
CA ILE A 345 1.33 -3.41 1.61
C ILE A 345 1.20 -3.65 3.10
N ASP A 346 2.14 -4.41 3.66
CA ASP A 346 2.27 -4.61 5.10
C ASP A 346 3.74 -4.79 5.47
N LEU A 347 4.11 -4.48 6.71
CA LEU A 347 5.47 -4.68 7.20
C LEU A 347 5.76 -6.17 7.46
N SER A 348 4.76 -6.96 7.88
CA SER A 348 4.93 -8.38 8.17
C SER A 348 5.12 -9.18 6.89
N ARG A 349 6.31 -9.77 6.74
CA ARG A 349 6.62 -10.70 5.65
C ARG A 349 5.79 -11.99 5.74
N GLY A 350 5.52 -12.46 6.96
CA GLY A 350 4.76 -13.69 7.19
C GLY A 350 3.30 -13.55 6.76
N GLU A 351 2.65 -12.46 7.16
CA GLU A 351 1.26 -12.18 6.76
C GLU A 351 1.15 -12.01 5.24
N ILE A 352 2.07 -11.26 4.62
CA ILE A 352 2.06 -11.08 3.17
C ILE A 352 2.29 -12.41 2.42
N ALA A 353 3.18 -13.27 2.90
CA ALA A 353 3.42 -14.57 2.27
C ALA A 353 2.16 -15.45 2.28
N ARG A 354 1.43 -15.50 3.40
CA ARG A 354 0.13 -16.21 3.50
C ARG A 354 -0.90 -15.62 2.54
N GLY A 355 -0.97 -14.29 2.47
CA GLY A 355 -1.83 -13.59 1.52
C GLY A 355 -1.50 -13.94 0.06
N GLN A 356 -0.21 -13.96 -0.31
CA GLN A 356 0.25 -14.32 -1.64
C GLN A 356 -0.08 -15.79 -2.01
N GLU A 357 -0.01 -16.71 -1.05
CA GLU A 357 -0.46 -18.09 -1.23
C GLU A 357 -1.97 -18.16 -1.49
N MET A 358 -2.78 -17.37 -0.78
CA MET A 358 -4.21 -17.28 -1.01
C MET A 358 -4.52 -16.65 -2.39
N VAL A 359 -3.79 -15.61 -2.81
CA VAL A 359 -3.89 -15.02 -4.16
C VAL A 359 -3.66 -16.10 -5.24
N HIS A 360 -2.59 -16.89 -5.09
CA HIS A 360 -2.28 -17.99 -6.01
C HIS A 360 -3.36 -19.07 -6.01
N THR A 361 -3.80 -19.48 -4.82
CA THR A 361 -4.83 -20.52 -4.63
C THR A 361 -6.16 -20.11 -5.26
N LEU A 362 -6.56 -18.84 -5.12
CA LEU A 362 -7.77 -18.30 -5.73
C LEU A 362 -7.61 -18.05 -7.24
N GLY A 363 -6.38 -17.95 -7.75
CA GLY A 363 -6.08 -17.65 -9.15
C GLY A 363 -6.32 -16.18 -9.50
N LEU A 364 -6.15 -15.26 -8.54
CA LEU A 364 -6.37 -13.84 -8.75
C LEU A 364 -5.19 -13.20 -9.49
N THR A 365 -5.46 -12.42 -10.52
CA THR A 365 -4.44 -11.74 -11.35
C THR A 365 -4.45 -10.22 -11.18
N ASN A 366 -5.43 -9.69 -10.45
CA ASN A 366 -5.70 -8.27 -10.30
C ASN A 366 -5.34 -7.72 -8.90
N ILE A 367 -4.60 -8.49 -8.10
CA ILE A 367 -4.14 -8.09 -6.76
C ILE A 367 -2.64 -8.35 -6.60
N VAL A 368 -1.95 -7.43 -5.93
CA VAL A 368 -0.53 -7.57 -5.56
C VAL A 368 -0.37 -7.23 -4.07
N LEU A 369 0.17 -8.17 -3.29
CA LEU A 369 0.51 -7.97 -1.88
C LEU A 369 2.04 -7.87 -1.73
N LYS A 370 2.56 -6.87 -1.02
CA LYS A 370 4.00 -6.63 -0.88
C LYS A 370 4.43 -6.46 0.59
N PRO A 371 5.52 -7.13 1.03
CA PRO A 371 6.11 -6.85 2.34
C PRO A 371 6.94 -5.58 2.24
N LEU A 372 6.36 -4.44 2.60
CA LEU A 372 6.94 -3.12 2.40
C LEU A 372 6.53 -2.19 3.54
N SER A 373 7.47 -1.38 4.04
CA SER A 373 7.13 -0.31 4.98
C SER A 373 6.32 0.78 4.29
N ILE A 374 5.34 1.34 5.00
CA ILE A 374 4.61 2.55 4.56
C ILE A 374 5.58 3.70 4.25
N GLN A 375 6.72 3.76 4.96
CA GLN A 375 7.77 4.77 4.71
C GLN A 375 8.41 4.66 3.33
N GLU A 376 8.35 3.49 2.70
CA GLU A 376 8.99 3.21 1.41
C GLU A 376 8.05 3.45 0.22
N VAL A 377 6.76 3.76 0.47
CA VAL A 377 5.83 4.15 -0.59
C VAL A 377 6.31 5.44 -1.26
N ASN A 378 6.42 5.39 -2.58
CA ASN A 378 6.92 6.43 -3.46
C ASN A 378 6.17 6.35 -4.80
N SER A 379 6.31 7.33 -5.69
CA SER A 379 5.51 7.45 -6.93
C SER A 379 5.60 6.28 -7.90
N TYR A 380 6.54 5.34 -7.77
CA TYR A 380 6.47 4.12 -8.58
C TYR A 380 5.17 3.35 -8.33
N PHE A 381 4.50 3.60 -7.20
CA PHE A 381 3.15 3.12 -6.93
C PHE A 381 2.07 3.78 -7.78
N GLY A 382 2.30 4.94 -8.41
CA GLY A 382 1.29 5.68 -9.18
C GLY A 382 0.10 6.16 -8.34
N SER A 383 -0.97 6.60 -8.99
CA SER A 383 -2.18 7.09 -8.31
C SER A 383 -3.24 5.99 -8.13
N PHE A 384 -4.07 6.13 -7.10
CA PHE A 384 -5.14 5.22 -6.72
C PHE A 384 -6.46 5.99 -6.60
N ASP A 385 -7.55 5.35 -7.00
CA ASP A 385 -8.89 5.92 -6.86
C ASP A 385 -9.38 5.81 -5.41
N TYR A 386 -8.94 4.75 -4.72
CA TYR A 386 -9.23 4.52 -3.31
C TYR A 386 -7.97 4.15 -2.54
N ILE A 387 -7.74 4.81 -1.41
CA ILE A 387 -6.67 4.46 -0.48
C ILE A 387 -7.31 4.09 0.85
N ILE A 388 -6.96 2.93 1.41
CA ILE A 388 -7.52 2.39 2.65
C ILE A 388 -6.38 2.28 3.66
N CYS A 389 -6.59 2.83 4.85
CA CYS A 389 -5.72 2.68 6.01
C CYS A 389 -6.60 2.33 7.21
N HIS A 390 -6.85 1.04 7.39
CA HIS A 390 -7.74 0.53 8.44
C HIS A 390 -6.92 -0.10 9.58
N GLY A 391 -7.10 0.41 10.79
CA GLY A 391 -6.48 -0.18 11.99
C GLY A 391 -4.97 0.06 12.12
N VAL A 392 -4.41 1.08 11.45
CA VAL A 392 -2.95 1.34 11.44
C VAL A 392 -2.60 2.69 12.05
N PHE A 393 -3.32 3.77 11.72
CA PHE A 393 -2.90 5.14 12.00
C PHE A 393 -2.57 5.40 13.49
N SER A 394 -3.40 4.94 14.42
CA SER A 394 -3.13 5.09 15.86
C SER A 394 -1.98 4.22 16.38
N TRP A 395 -1.60 3.16 15.67
CA TRP A 395 -0.66 2.13 16.13
C TRP A 395 0.77 2.32 15.63
N VAL A 396 1.00 3.36 14.83
CA VAL A 396 2.32 3.62 14.24
C VAL A 396 2.91 4.93 14.76
N PRO A 397 4.24 5.07 14.78
CA PRO A 397 4.90 6.30 15.23
C PRO A 397 4.47 7.53 14.42
N PRO A 398 4.57 8.76 14.98
CA PRO A 398 4.15 9.99 14.30
C PRO A 398 4.72 10.17 12.88
N ALA A 399 5.97 9.79 12.66
CA ALA A 399 6.59 9.87 11.33
C ALA A 399 5.89 8.99 10.28
N VAL A 400 5.37 7.82 10.69
CA VAL A 400 4.62 6.93 9.80
C VAL A 400 3.20 7.47 9.60
N GLN A 401 2.58 8.05 10.63
CA GLN A 401 1.28 8.71 10.51
C GLN A 401 1.31 9.88 9.52
N ASP A 402 2.35 10.72 9.61
CA ASP A 402 2.54 11.81 8.66
C ASP A 402 2.72 11.26 7.24
N LYS A 403 3.49 10.18 7.09
CA LYS A 403 3.65 9.50 5.80
C LYS A 403 2.34 8.92 5.26
N ILE A 404 1.46 8.37 6.10
CA ILE A 404 0.12 7.92 5.68
C ILE A 404 -0.65 9.07 5.05
N LEU A 405 -0.70 10.23 5.70
CA LEU A 405 -1.41 11.41 5.16
C LEU A 405 -0.72 11.96 3.90
N THR A 406 0.61 11.94 3.84
CA THR A 406 1.37 12.29 2.63
C THR A 406 1.05 11.33 1.48
N ILE A 407 0.95 10.03 1.72
CA ILE A 407 0.52 9.05 0.69
C ILE A 407 -0.90 9.37 0.22
N CYS A 408 -1.83 9.63 1.14
CA CYS A 408 -3.18 10.05 0.79
C CYS A 408 -3.21 11.35 -0.03
N ARG A 409 -2.20 12.23 0.09
CA ARG A 409 -2.09 13.43 -0.75
C ARG A 409 -1.41 13.16 -2.09
N GLU A 410 -0.32 12.41 -2.12
CA GLU A 410 0.54 12.26 -3.32
C GLU A 410 0.03 11.17 -4.27
N HIS A 411 -0.63 10.15 -3.71
CA HIS A 411 -1.02 8.94 -4.44
C HIS A 411 -2.52 8.83 -4.67
N LEU A 412 -3.33 9.76 -4.19
CA LEU A 412 -4.76 9.76 -4.46
C LEU A 412 -5.04 10.41 -5.82
N GLY A 413 -5.97 9.84 -6.59
CA GLY A 413 -6.46 10.46 -7.81
C GLY A 413 -7.24 11.73 -7.52
N ALA A 414 -7.41 12.61 -8.51
CA ALA A 414 -8.07 13.91 -8.33
C ALA A 414 -9.50 13.82 -7.77
N GLN A 415 -10.24 12.76 -8.10
CA GLN A 415 -11.58 12.42 -7.57
C GLN A 415 -11.54 11.21 -6.62
N GLY A 416 -10.35 10.87 -6.13
CA GLY A 416 -10.14 9.71 -5.27
C GLY A 416 -10.60 9.95 -3.84
N VAL A 417 -10.80 8.85 -3.12
CA VAL A 417 -11.25 8.85 -1.73
C VAL A 417 -10.27 8.05 -0.87
N ALA A 418 -9.74 8.69 0.17
CA ALA A 418 -8.93 8.01 1.18
C ALA A 418 -9.77 7.70 2.42
N TYR A 419 -9.74 6.46 2.89
CA TYR A 419 -10.28 6.02 4.16
C TYR A 419 -9.14 5.88 5.17
N VAL A 420 -9.26 6.53 6.33
CA VAL A 420 -8.30 6.40 7.44
C VAL A 420 -9.05 6.18 8.73
N SER A 421 -8.75 5.08 9.43
CA SER A 421 -9.34 4.79 10.73
C SER A 421 -8.36 4.97 11.89
N TYR A 422 -8.87 5.42 13.03
CA TYR A 422 -8.05 5.74 14.21
C TYR A 422 -8.89 5.74 15.50
N ASN A 423 -8.21 5.50 16.63
CA ASN A 423 -8.80 5.65 17.95
C ASN A 423 -9.04 7.14 18.23
N THR A 424 -10.17 7.49 18.85
CA THR A 424 -10.54 8.89 19.11
C THR A 424 -10.85 9.18 20.58
N TYR A 425 -10.58 10.41 20.99
CA TYR A 425 -11.02 10.97 22.26
C TYR A 425 -12.42 11.60 22.15
N PRO A 426 -13.20 11.66 23.26
CA PRO A 426 -12.82 11.28 24.63
C PRO A 426 -12.99 9.79 24.93
N GLY A 427 -13.66 9.00 24.10
CA GLY A 427 -14.05 7.63 24.45
C GLY A 427 -12.87 6.75 24.84
N TRP A 428 -11.72 6.91 24.17
CA TRP A 428 -10.51 6.16 24.49
C TRP A 428 -9.93 6.49 25.88
N ARG A 429 -10.20 7.69 26.44
CA ARG A 429 -9.75 8.06 27.81
C ARG A 429 -10.23 7.05 28.85
N SER A 430 -11.43 6.49 28.67
CA SER A 430 -12.00 5.48 29.57
C SER A 430 -11.22 4.16 29.60
N GLN A 431 -10.41 3.89 28.56
CA GLN A 431 -9.60 2.67 28.45
C GLN A 431 -8.16 2.89 28.93
N MET A 432 -7.71 4.14 29.03
CA MET A 432 -6.31 4.46 29.32
C MET A 432 -5.85 3.93 30.68
N ALA A 433 -6.64 4.09 31.74
CA ALA A 433 -6.27 3.63 33.07
C ALA A 433 -6.00 2.12 33.11
N LEU A 434 -6.86 1.31 32.47
CA LEU A 434 -6.66 -0.14 32.38
C LEU A 434 -5.45 -0.48 31.52
N ARG A 435 -5.30 0.18 30.37
CA ARG A 435 -4.17 -0.03 29.45
C ARG A 435 -2.82 0.31 30.10
N GLU A 436 -2.72 1.43 30.80
CA GLU A 436 -1.52 1.84 31.53
C GLU A 436 -1.17 0.84 32.64
N ALA A 437 -2.16 0.35 33.38
CA ALA A 437 -1.96 -0.67 34.40
C ALA A 437 -1.47 -1.99 33.79
N LEU A 438 -2.02 -2.41 32.64
CA LEU A 438 -1.57 -3.59 31.91
C LEU A 438 -0.14 -3.42 31.40
N LEU A 439 0.18 -2.31 30.73
CA LEU A 439 1.51 -2.04 30.21
C LEU A 439 2.57 -2.00 31.31
N PHE A 440 2.27 -1.35 32.44
CA PHE A 440 3.12 -1.37 33.64
C PHE A 440 3.32 -2.78 34.19
N HIS A 441 2.26 -3.59 34.21
CA HIS A 441 2.35 -4.97 34.70
C HIS A 441 3.23 -5.84 33.79
N VAL A 442 3.10 -5.69 32.47
CA VAL A 442 3.76 -6.56 31.50
C VAL A 442 5.16 -6.11 31.08
N THR A 443 5.57 -4.86 31.37
CA THR A 443 6.85 -4.28 30.91
C THR A 443 8.09 -5.05 31.40
N ARG A 444 7.95 -5.82 32.48
CA ARG A 444 9.02 -6.69 33.01
C ARG A 444 9.22 -8.00 32.24
N TYR A 445 8.36 -8.30 31.26
CA TYR A 445 8.45 -9.51 30.46
C TYR A 445 8.82 -9.18 29.01
N PRO A 446 9.93 -9.69 28.47
CA PRO A 446 10.37 -9.36 27.11
C PRO A 446 9.59 -10.10 26.02
N GLU A 447 9.10 -11.30 26.31
CA GLU A 447 8.49 -12.20 25.31
C GLU A 447 7.00 -11.91 25.10
N PRO A 448 6.50 -11.69 23.87
CA PRO A 448 5.10 -11.35 23.59
C PRO A 448 4.08 -12.32 24.20
N ARG A 449 4.33 -13.63 24.07
CA ARG A 449 3.42 -14.67 24.59
C ARG A 449 3.37 -14.67 26.12
N VAL A 450 4.49 -14.37 26.78
CA VAL A 450 4.56 -14.23 28.24
C VAL A 450 3.83 -12.95 28.67
N ARG A 451 4.03 -11.83 27.98
CA ARG A 451 3.31 -10.57 28.23
C ARG A 451 1.79 -10.78 28.18
N LEU A 452 1.30 -11.50 27.16
CA LEU A 452 -0.11 -11.84 27.01
C LEU A 452 -0.64 -12.68 28.19
N ASN A 453 0.06 -13.76 28.55
CA ASN A 453 -0.33 -14.62 29.67
C ASN A 453 -0.37 -13.84 31.00
N GLN A 454 0.59 -12.95 31.21
CA GLN A 454 0.67 -12.10 32.40
C GLN A 454 -0.43 -11.03 32.39
N ALA A 455 -0.76 -10.45 31.23
CA ALA A 455 -1.91 -9.56 31.09
C ALA A 455 -3.22 -10.26 31.47
N ARG A 456 -3.45 -11.50 31.00
CA ARG A 456 -4.63 -12.29 31.37
C ARG A 456 -4.69 -12.55 32.88
N ALA A 457 -3.57 -12.95 33.49
CA ALA A 457 -3.48 -13.16 34.93
C ALA A 457 -3.74 -11.86 35.72
N PHE A 458 -3.26 -10.72 35.22
CA PHE A 458 -3.51 -9.43 35.85
C PHE A 458 -4.96 -8.98 35.73
N LEU A 459 -5.61 -9.22 34.59
CA LEU A 459 -7.05 -8.99 34.43
C LEU A 459 -7.86 -9.83 35.43
N GLU A 460 -7.52 -11.11 35.59
CA GLU A 460 -8.12 -11.99 36.61
C GLU A 460 -7.97 -11.39 38.02
N PHE A 461 -6.74 -11.00 38.38
CA PHE A 461 -6.46 -10.35 39.65
C PHE A 461 -7.31 -9.07 39.86
N LEU A 462 -7.41 -8.19 38.87
CA LEU A 462 -8.22 -6.96 38.98
C LEU A 462 -9.71 -7.27 39.19
N THR A 463 -10.24 -8.28 38.48
CA THR A 463 -11.64 -8.67 38.64
C THR A 463 -11.94 -9.22 40.04
N GLN A 464 -10.99 -9.95 40.65
CA GLN A 464 -11.11 -10.48 42.01
C GLN A 464 -10.90 -9.38 43.07
N ALA A 465 -9.88 -8.54 42.91
CA ALA A 465 -9.54 -7.48 43.86
C ALA A 465 -10.66 -6.43 44.01
N PHE A 466 -11.43 -6.19 42.95
CA PHE A 466 -12.55 -5.25 42.95
C PHE A 466 -13.92 -5.91 43.03
N GLN A 467 -13.97 -7.21 43.37
CA GLN A 467 -15.22 -7.97 43.37
C GLN A 467 -16.29 -7.34 44.27
N GLU A 468 -15.89 -6.89 45.46
CA GLU A 468 -16.74 -6.26 46.49
C GLU A 468 -16.56 -4.73 46.57
N ALA A 469 -15.98 -4.10 45.54
CA ALA A 469 -15.74 -2.66 45.58
C ALA A 469 -17.04 -1.87 45.30
N ASP A 470 -17.35 -0.92 46.19
CA ASP A 470 -18.50 -0.01 46.06
C ASP A 470 -18.15 1.33 45.42
N ASP A 471 -16.86 1.68 45.34
CA ASP A 471 -16.42 2.94 44.77
C ASP A 471 -16.57 2.95 43.22
N PRO A 472 -16.96 4.07 42.60
CA PRO A 472 -17.18 4.16 41.15
C PRO A 472 -15.96 3.81 40.29
N TYR A 473 -14.75 4.15 40.75
CA TYR A 473 -13.52 3.91 39.98
C TYR A 473 -13.14 2.41 39.91
N PRO A 474 -13.01 1.67 41.03
CA PRO A 474 -12.81 0.23 40.99
C PRO A 474 -13.88 -0.54 40.19
N GLN A 475 -15.16 -0.13 40.28
CA GLN A 475 -16.24 -0.75 39.51
C GLN A 475 -16.07 -0.55 38.00
N ALA A 476 -15.67 0.65 37.57
CA ALA A 476 -15.41 0.93 36.16
C ALA A 476 -14.22 0.10 35.64
N LEU A 477 -13.14 -0.02 36.41
CA LEU A 477 -11.99 -0.86 36.05
C LEU A 477 -12.35 -2.35 35.99
N LYS A 478 -13.11 -2.84 36.98
CA LYS A 478 -13.60 -4.23 36.99
C LYS A 478 -14.41 -4.53 35.74
N THR A 479 -15.39 -3.68 35.42
CA THR A 479 -16.25 -3.84 34.23
C THR A 479 -15.41 -3.86 32.94
N ALA A 480 -14.42 -2.97 32.84
CA ALA A 480 -13.51 -2.95 31.69
C ALA A 480 -12.65 -4.22 31.62
N ALA A 481 -12.14 -4.70 32.75
CA ALA A 481 -11.32 -5.90 32.83
C ALA A 481 -12.12 -7.17 32.48
N GLU A 482 -13.35 -7.30 32.98
CA GLU A 482 -14.27 -8.39 32.65
C GLU A 482 -14.58 -8.43 31.16
N LYS A 483 -14.86 -7.26 30.56
CA LYS A 483 -15.08 -7.15 29.11
C LYS A 483 -13.85 -7.57 28.31
N LEU A 484 -12.65 -7.23 28.78
CA LEU A 484 -11.41 -7.55 28.08
C LEU A 484 -11.01 -9.02 28.24
N LYS A 485 -11.37 -9.67 29.36
CA LYS A 485 -11.16 -11.12 29.56
C LYS A 485 -11.81 -11.99 28.48
N SER A 486 -12.96 -11.58 27.94
CA SER A 486 -13.65 -12.34 26.89
C SER A 486 -13.17 -12.07 25.47
N GLN A 487 -12.28 -11.10 25.26
CA GLN A 487 -11.73 -10.78 23.94
C GLN A 487 -10.67 -11.80 23.54
N GLU A 488 -10.45 -11.96 22.23
CA GLU A 488 -9.37 -12.78 21.67
C GLU A 488 -7.98 -12.28 22.08
N ASP A 489 -7.00 -13.19 22.08
CA ASP A 489 -5.61 -12.88 22.43
C ASP A 489 -4.98 -11.83 21.52
N SER A 490 -5.28 -11.89 20.22
CA SER A 490 -4.83 -10.90 19.22
C SER A 490 -5.35 -9.51 19.55
N TYR A 491 -6.65 -9.39 19.87
CA TYR A 491 -7.25 -8.12 20.28
C TYR A 491 -6.63 -7.58 21.57
N LEU A 492 -6.52 -8.40 22.62
CA LEU A 492 -5.91 -7.98 23.88
C LEU A 492 -4.48 -7.47 23.66
N PHE A 493 -3.68 -8.21 22.89
CA PHE A 493 -2.29 -7.83 22.66
C PHE A 493 -2.18 -6.56 21.82
N HIS A 494 -2.78 -6.55 20.63
CA HIS A 494 -2.61 -5.45 19.68
C HIS A 494 -3.30 -4.17 20.14
N GLU A 495 -4.42 -4.28 20.87
CA GLU A 495 -5.16 -3.10 21.33
C GLU A 495 -4.68 -2.56 22.70
N TYR A 496 -4.20 -3.42 23.61
CA TYR A 496 -3.86 -2.99 24.99
C TYR A 496 -2.39 -3.16 25.36
N LEU A 497 -1.62 -3.99 24.64
CA LEU A 497 -0.23 -4.28 24.99
C LEU A 497 0.79 -3.74 23.98
N GLU A 498 0.37 -3.34 22.78
CA GLU A 498 1.26 -2.60 21.87
C GLU A 498 1.81 -1.34 22.53
N GLU A 499 3.05 -0.98 22.23
CA GLU A 499 3.67 0.19 22.89
C GLU A 499 3.09 1.50 22.35
N VAL A 500 2.84 1.54 21.06
CA VAL A 500 2.32 2.73 20.37
C VAL A 500 0.81 2.58 20.19
N ASN A 501 0.06 3.41 20.91
CA ASN A 501 -1.34 3.70 20.56
C ASN A 501 -1.61 5.17 20.84
N GLN A 502 -1.80 5.96 19.79
CA GLN A 502 -2.07 7.38 19.88
C GLN A 502 -3.48 7.69 19.34
N PRO A 503 -4.46 7.86 20.23
CA PRO A 503 -5.75 8.44 19.87
C PRO A 503 -5.62 9.94 19.61
N TYR A 504 -6.54 10.46 18.81
CA TYR A 504 -6.65 11.89 18.48
C TYR A 504 -8.05 12.41 18.75
N TYR A 505 -8.19 13.68 19.11
CA TYR A 505 -9.48 14.34 18.88
C TYR A 505 -9.72 14.48 17.37
N PHE A 506 -10.97 14.42 16.93
CA PHE A 506 -11.32 14.55 15.51
C PHE A 506 -10.75 15.83 14.88
N GLN A 507 -10.84 16.97 15.56
CA GLN A 507 -10.27 18.23 15.05
C GLN A 507 -8.73 18.21 14.95
N GLU A 508 -8.04 17.48 15.83
CA GLU A 508 -6.58 17.34 15.76
C GLU A 508 -6.16 16.49 14.56
N PHE A 509 -6.88 15.38 14.32
CA PHE A 509 -6.69 14.58 13.11
C PHE A 509 -6.95 15.41 11.85
N MET A 510 -8.07 16.15 11.80
CA MET A 510 -8.40 16.97 10.64
C MET A 510 -7.38 18.07 10.39
N ARG A 511 -6.86 18.73 11.42
CA ARG A 511 -5.80 19.74 11.27
C ARG A 511 -4.54 19.16 10.62
N ARG A 512 -4.20 17.90 10.92
CA ARG A 512 -3.06 17.20 10.29
C ARG A 512 -3.36 16.80 8.85
N ALA A 513 -4.58 16.37 8.54
CA ALA A 513 -4.98 16.07 7.17
C ALA A 513 -5.00 17.35 6.31
N GLU A 514 -5.53 18.45 6.85
CA GLU A 514 -5.61 19.75 6.19
C GLU A 514 -4.24 20.36 5.90
N SER A 515 -3.26 20.18 6.78
CA SER A 515 -1.89 20.64 6.55
C SER A 515 -1.20 19.91 5.40
N GLN A 516 -1.69 18.72 5.03
CA GLN A 516 -1.26 17.95 3.85
C GLN A 516 -2.12 18.24 2.61
N GLY A 517 -3.05 19.20 2.65
CA GLY A 517 -3.91 19.53 1.52
C GLY A 517 -5.05 18.52 1.28
N LEU A 518 -5.49 17.84 2.34
CA LEU A 518 -6.70 17.01 2.33
C LEU A 518 -7.85 17.75 3.02
N GLN A 519 -9.10 17.34 2.77
CA GLN A 519 -10.28 17.84 3.47
C GLN A 519 -11.17 16.68 3.93
N PHE A 520 -12.00 16.94 4.94
CA PHE A 520 -12.99 15.97 5.43
C PHE A 520 -14.04 15.71 4.34
N LEU A 521 -14.25 14.45 3.99
CA LEU A 521 -15.32 14.05 3.08
C LEU A 521 -16.54 13.57 3.86
N GLU A 522 -16.44 12.51 4.64
CA GLU A 522 -17.58 11.92 5.34
C GLU A 522 -17.09 10.95 6.42
N GLU A 523 -17.97 10.54 7.33
CA GLU A 523 -17.72 9.46 8.27
C GLU A 523 -18.39 8.16 7.81
N THR A 524 -17.62 7.07 7.69
CA THR A 524 -18.19 5.77 7.27
C THR A 524 -18.92 5.05 8.40
N LEU A 525 -18.43 5.21 9.63
CA LEU A 525 -18.91 4.51 10.82
C LEU A 525 -19.91 5.38 11.58
N PHE A 526 -21.10 5.58 11.02
CA PHE A 526 -22.12 6.39 11.69
C PHE A 526 -22.57 5.74 13.00
N GLN A 527 -22.65 6.57 14.06
CA GLN A 527 -23.23 6.21 15.34
C GLN A 527 -24.38 7.19 15.63
N PRO A 528 -25.64 6.69 15.74
CA PRO A 528 -26.77 7.56 16.03
C PRO A 528 -26.68 8.13 17.45
N LEU A 529 -27.20 9.35 17.64
CA LEU A 529 -27.37 9.89 18.98
C LEU A 529 -28.42 9.07 19.74
N PRO A 530 -28.23 8.83 21.05
CA PRO A 530 -29.22 8.12 21.85
C PRO A 530 -30.59 8.80 21.78
N SER A 531 -31.66 8.03 21.56
CA SER A 531 -33.03 8.55 21.44
C SER A 531 -33.53 9.29 22.70
N ARG A 532 -32.89 9.05 23.86
CA ARG A 532 -33.19 9.72 25.14
C ARG A 532 -32.48 11.06 25.32
N MET A 533 -31.68 11.48 24.34
CA MET A 533 -30.96 12.75 24.39
C MET A 533 -31.96 13.91 24.38
N PRO A 534 -31.82 14.91 25.28
CA PRO A 534 -32.80 15.98 25.40
C PRO A 534 -32.88 16.81 24.10
N PRO A 535 -34.06 17.38 23.76
CA PRO A 535 -34.21 18.22 22.57
C PRO A 535 -33.21 19.37 22.50
N ALA A 536 -32.80 19.92 23.65
CA ALA A 536 -31.79 20.97 23.73
C ALA A 536 -30.42 20.55 23.16
N ALA A 537 -30.03 19.27 23.26
CA ALA A 537 -28.76 18.81 22.69
C ALA A 537 -28.84 18.67 21.17
N HIS A 538 -29.99 18.28 20.63
CA HIS A 538 -30.23 18.29 19.18
C HIS A 538 -30.22 19.73 18.64
N GLN A 539 -30.89 20.65 19.35
CA GLN A 539 -30.89 22.06 19.00
C GLN A 539 -29.48 22.65 19.02
N PHE A 540 -28.69 22.35 20.06
CA PHE A 540 -27.30 22.80 20.16
C PHE A 540 -26.46 22.37 18.95
N LEU A 541 -26.57 21.12 18.50
CA LEU A 541 -25.86 20.66 17.32
C LEU A 541 -26.35 21.36 16.04
N ALA A 542 -27.65 21.60 15.92
CA ALA A 542 -28.23 22.35 14.80
C ALA A 542 -27.77 23.83 14.78
N ASP A 543 -27.62 24.45 15.95
CA ASP A 543 -27.19 25.85 16.10
C ASP A 543 -25.74 26.08 15.68
N LEU A 544 -24.92 25.03 15.53
CA LEU A 544 -23.56 25.11 14.98
C LEU A 544 -23.55 25.42 13.47
N GLY A 545 -24.69 25.33 12.78
CA GLY A 545 -24.87 25.78 11.40
C GLY A 545 -23.95 25.05 10.42
N ASP A 546 -23.02 25.79 9.79
CA ASP A 546 -22.12 25.26 8.76
C ASP A 546 -20.78 24.73 9.33
N ASP A 547 -20.54 24.80 10.65
CA ASP A 547 -19.35 24.24 11.29
C ASP A 547 -19.45 22.70 11.42
N LEU A 548 -19.29 22.02 10.30
CA LEU A 548 -19.36 20.57 10.20
C LEU A 548 -18.31 19.88 11.09
N LEU A 549 -17.08 20.44 11.17
CA LEU A 549 -16.03 19.85 11.98
C LEU A 549 -16.31 20.00 13.48
N GLY A 550 -16.86 21.14 13.89
CA GLY A 550 -17.38 21.35 15.24
C GLY A 550 -18.50 20.39 15.58
N GLN A 551 -19.50 20.24 14.71
CA GLN A 551 -20.62 19.30 14.90
C GLN A 551 -20.13 17.88 15.14
N GLU A 552 -19.24 17.37 14.30
CA GLU A 552 -18.65 16.04 14.45
C GLU A 552 -17.85 15.89 15.74
N GLN A 553 -17.08 16.92 16.14
CA GLN A 553 -16.33 16.90 17.39
C GLN A 553 -17.23 16.92 18.63
N TYR A 554 -18.33 17.67 18.62
CA TYR A 554 -19.31 17.66 19.70
C TYR A 554 -20.04 16.33 19.79
N ARG A 555 -20.37 15.71 18.65
CA ARG A 555 -20.91 14.35 18.61
C ARG A 555 -19.95 13.35 19.28
N ASP A 556 -18.63 13.47 19.09
CA ASP A 556 -17.66 12.61 19.77
C ASP A 556 -17.74 12.72 21.29
N PHE A 557 -17.90 13.94 21.81
CA PHE A 557 -18.06 14.17 23.24
C PHE A 557 -19.36 13.57 23.79
N LEU A 558 -20.47 13.77 23.08
CA LEU A 558 -21.79 13.27 23.49
C LEU A 558 -21.90 11.74 23.43
N LEU A 559 -21.25 11.12 22.44
CA LEU A 559 -21.29 9.67 22.21
C LEU A 559 -20.21 8.91 23.00
N GLY A 560 -19.23 9.62 23.56
CA GLY A 560 -18.02 8.99 24.10
C GLY A 560 -17.32 8.15 23.04
N ARG A 561 -17.23 8.69 21.81
CA ARG A 561 -16.76 7.95 20.63
C ARG A 561 -15.33 7.46 20.83
N ARG A 562 -15.06 6.22 20.44
CA ARG A 562 -13.77 5.53 20.66
C ARG A 562 -12.96 5.30 19.39
N PHE A 563 -13.65 5.25 18.25
CA PHE A 563 -13.06 4.92 16.95
C PHE A 563 -13.77 5.69 15.84
N ARG A 564 -13.00 6.10 14.83
CA ARG A 564 -13.50 6.77 13.61
C ARG A 564 -12.95 6.07 12.37
N GLY A 565 -13.71 6.12 11.29
CA GLY A 565 -13.36 5.69 9.94
C GLY A 565 -13.63 6.83 8.98
N THR A 566 -12.70 7.79 8.95
CA THR A 566 -12.86 9.08 8.28
C THR A 566 -12.51 8.97 6.81
N LEU A 567 -13.37 9.52 5.95
CA LEU A 567 -13.08 9.73 4.54
C LEU A 567 -12.45 11.10 4.32
N LEU A 568 -11.43 11.12 3.48
CA LEU A 568 -10.68 12.29 3.05
C LEU A 568 -10.65 12.35 1.52
N CYS A 569 -10.63 13.56 0.99
CA CYS A 569 -10.33 13.82 -0.42
C CYS A 569 -9.40 15.03 -0.56
N HIS A 570 -8.96 15.31 -1.78
CA HIS A 570 -8.18 16.51 -2.07
C HIS A 570 -8.95 17.77 -1.69
N ARG A 571 -8.27 18.74 -1.06
CA ARG A 571 -8.85 20.04 -0.67
C ARG A 571 -9.44 20.83 -1.85
N GLU A 572 -8.94 20.58 -3.05
CA GLU A 572 -9.35 21.24 -4.29
C GLU A 572 -10.69 20.73 -4.83
N VAL A 573 -11.21 19.61 -4.33
CA VAL A 573 -12.51 19.07 -4.74
C VAL A 573 -13.63 19.92 -4.15
N ALA A 574 -14.52 20.43 -5.01
CA ALA A 574 -15.72 21.11 -4.58
C ALA A 574 -16.76 20.09 -4.10
N LEU A 575 -17.04 20.07 -2.79
CA LEU A 575 -18.03 19.19 -2.19
C LEU A 575 -19.40 19.88 -2.14
N ASN A 576 -20.46 19.12 -2.40
CA ASN A 576 -21.84 19.52 -2.19
C ASN A 576 -22.41 18.77 -0.97
N ARG A 577 -22.56 19.48 0.15
CA ARG A 577 -23.08 18.94 1.43
C ARG A 577 -24.60 18.72 1.45
N SER A 578 -25.28 19.06 0.37
CA SER A 578 -26.70 18.85 0.17
C SER A 578 -26.90 17.87 -0.99
N PRO A 579 -26.94 16.55 -0.74
CA PRO A 579 -27.01 15.55 -1.80
C PRO A 579 -28.22 15.78 -2.71
N SER A 580 -28.00 15.76 -4.02
CA SER A 580 -29.11 15.86 -4.98
C SER A 580 -30.02 14.64 -4.87
N LEU A 581 -31.33 14.87 -4.83
CA LEU A 581 -32.32 13.79 -4.87
C LEU A 581 -32.24 12.98 -6.18
N GLU A 582 -31.77 13.58 -7.27
CA GLU A 582 -31.48 12.88 -8.52
C GLU A 582 -30.34 11.88 -8.38
N THR A 583 -29.36 12.15 -7.51
CA THR A 583 -28.28 11.20 -7.24
C THR A 583 -28.84 9.92 -6.64
N VAL A 584 -29.76 10.01 -5.68
CA VAL A 584 -30.42 8.86 -5.04
C VAL A 584 -31.18 8.01 -6.07
N GLN A 585 -31.78 8.65 -7.07
CA GLN A 585 -32.50 7.96 -8.14
C GLN A 585 -31.61 7.08 -9.05
N ARG A 586 -30.29 7.22 -8.94
CA ARG A 586 -29.30 6.40 -9.67
C ARG A 586 -28.71 5.28 -8.82
N LEU A 587 -29.12 5.15 -7.56
CA LEU A 587 -28.58 4.18 -6.62
C LEU A 587 -29.45 2.92 -6.56
N HIS A 588 -28.85 1.87 -6.03
CA HIS A 588 -29.55 0.67 -5.57
C HIS A 588 -29.82 0.79 -4.07
N ILE A 589 -30.96 0.27 -3.65
CA ILE A 589 -31.50 0.41 -2.31
C ILE A 589 -31.71 -0.96 -1.70
N LEU A 590 -31.27 -1.10 -0.45
CA LEU A 590 -31.37 -2.32 0.36
C LEU A 590 -31.66 -1.91 1.81
N THR A 591 -32.36 -2.73 2.60
CA THR A 591 -32.50 -2.47 4.05
C THR A 591 -32.79 -3.71 4.88
N HIS A 592 -32.21 -3.75 6.07
CA HIS A 592 -32.53 -4.72 7.12
C HIS A 592 -33.85 -4.43 7.84
N LEU A 593 -34.50 -3.29 7.58
CA LEU A 593 -35.78 -2.93 8.21
C LEU A 593 -36.90 -3.90 7.79
N ARG A 594 -37.70 -4.32 8.77
CA ARG A 594 -38.91 -5.14 8.58
C ARG A 594 -40.09 -4.50 9.29
N PRO A 595 -41.30 -4.58 8.72
CA PRO A 595 -42.49 -4.14 9.45
C PRO A 595 -42.65 -4.94 10.74
N ARG A 596 -43.11 -4.30 11.83
CA ARG A 596 -43.41 -5.01 13.09
C ARG A 596 -44.57 -6.01 12.96
N GLY A 597 -45.45 -5.80 11.98
CA GLY A 597 -46.52 -6.74 11.58
C GLY A 597 -46.16 -7.55 10.33
N SER A 598 -47.12 -8.24 9.73
CA SER A 598 -46.91 -8.92 8.44
C SER A 598 -46.68 -7.93 7.31
N ALA A 599 -45.80 -8.28 6.36
CA ALA A 599 -45.62 -7.51 5.14
C ALA A 599 -46.95 -7.49 4.35
N GLY A 600 -47.46 -6.28 4.10
CA GLY A 600 -48.72 -6.07 3.39
C GLY A 600 -48.49 -5.93 1.89
N GLN A 601 -49.29 -6.62 1.08
CA GLN A 601 -49.25 -6.48 -0.39
C GLN A 601 -49.75 -5.11 -0.88
N LYS A 602 -50.59 -4.44 -0.09
CA LYS A 602 -51.07 -3.08 -0.35
C LYS A 602 -50.86 -2.20 0.86
N VAL A 603 -50.43 -0.96 0.62
CA VAL A 603 -50.20 0.06 1.65
C VAL A 603 -51.18 1.21 1.41
N SER A 604 -51.88 1.61 2.47
CA SER A 604 -52.74 2.80 2.43
C SER A 604 -51.89 4.07 2.33
N VAL A 605 -52.38 5.05 1.57
CA VAL A 605 -51.78 6.40 1.54
C VAL A 605 -51.85 7.10 2.91
N THR A 606 -52.75 6.68 3.79
CA THR A 606 -52.87 7.15 5.18
C THR A 606 -52.35 6.13 6.19
N GLY A 607 -51.92 6.59 7.37
CA GLY A 607 -51.47 5.73 8.47
C GLY A 607 -50.06 6.05 8.95
N SER A 608 -49.59 5.31 9.95
CA SER A 608 -48.21 5.30 10.46
C SER A 608 -47.85 3.87 10.82
N GLU A 609 -46.63 3.44 10.49
CA GLU A 609 -46.17 2.08 10.76
C GLU A 609 -44.76 2.10 11.35
N GLU A 610 -44.48 1.11 12.19
CA GLU A 610 -43.18 0.89 12.80
C GLU A 610 -42.44 -0.24 12.06
N PHE A 611 -41.20 0.04 11.72
CA PHE A 611 -40.23 -0.90 11.14
C PHE A 611 -39.08 -1.10 12.11
N LEU A 612 -38.55 -2.31 12.18
CA LEU A 612 -37.50 -2.72 13.10
C LEU A 612 -36.37 -3.38 12.31
N THR A 613 -35.13 -3.09 12.71
CA THR A 613 -33.98 -3.91 12.32
C THR A 613 -33.85 -5.11 13.26
N GLU A 614 -33.03 -6.10 12.88
CA GLU A 614 -32.70 -7.24 13.76
C GLU A 614 -32.06 -6.82 15.09
N LYS A 615 -31.47 -5.62 15.16
CA LYS A 615 -30.86 -5.03 16.36
C LYS A 615 -31.82 -4.14 17.15
N GLU A 616 -33.13 -4.26 16.90
CA GLU A 616 -34.20 -3.51 17.55
C GLU A 616 -34.13 -1.97 17.37
N VAL A 617 -33.34 -1.48 16.40
CA VAL A 617 -33.44 -0.07 15.98
C VAL A 617 -34.77 0.11 15.26
N SER A 618 -35.60 1.04 15.73
CA SER A 618 -36.93 1.29 15.16
C SER A 618 -36.99 2.56 14.30
N LEU A 619 -37.81 2.50 13.27
CA LEU A 619 -38.22 3.63 12.43
C LEU A 619 -39.75 3.66 12.41
N ASN A 620 -40.34 4.75 12.90
CA ASN A 620 -41.77 5.00 12.75
C ASN A 620 -41.98 6.05 11.67
N THR A 621 -42.80 5.75 10.66
CA THR A 621 -43.03 6.68 9.55
C THR A 621 -44.49 6.70 9.11
N ASN A 622 -44.99 7.92 8.89
CA ASN A 622 -46.28 8.18 8.26
C ASN A 622 -46.14 8.44 6.74
N HIS A 623 -44.93 8.36 6.17
CA HIS A 623 -44.68 8.66 4.76
C HIS A 623 -45.10 7.48 3.86
N PRO A 624 -46.11 7.64 2.99
CA PRO A 624 -46.73 6.50 2.29
C PRO A 624 -45.78 5.80 1.31
N TYR A 625 -45.00 6.57 0.54
CA TYR A 625 -44.03 6.00 -0.40
C TYR A 625 -42.91 5.24 0.33
N LEU A 626 -42.48 5.73 1.50
CA LEU A 626 -41.42 5.08 2.27
C LEU A 626 -41.94 3.78 2.88
N ARG A 627 -43.15 3.77 3.48
CA ARG A 627 -43.78 2.52 3.95
C ARG A 627 -43.86 1.47 2.84
N ALA A 628 -44.40 1.84 1.69
CA ALA A 628 -44.52 0.94 0.54
C ALA A 628 -43.15 0.40 0.07
N ALA A 629 -42.12 1.25 0.07
CA ALA A 629 -40.76 0.86 -0.29
C ALA A 629 -40.18 -0.14 0.72
N LEU A 630 -40.32 0.14 2.02
CA LEU A 630 -39.80 -0.73 3.09
C LEU A 630 -40.51 -2.10 3.10
N HIS A 631 -41.82 -2.16 2.83
CA HIS A 631 -42.53 -3.44 2.64
C HIS A 631 -41.97 -4.23 1.45
N TYR A 632 -41.78 -3.59 0.30
CA TYR A 632 -41.21 -4.25 -0.87
C TYR A 632 -39.79 -4.77 -0.62
N LEU A 633 -38.92 -3.92 -0.06
CA LEU A 633 -37.53 -4.27 0.25
C LEU A 633 -37.43 -5.39 1.30
N ALA A 634 -38.35 -5.42 2.27
CA ALA A 634 -38.43 -6.50 3.24
C ALA A 634 -38.76 -7.85 2.59
N GLU A 635 -39.63 -7.87 1.58
CA GLU A 635 -40.01 -9.09 0.86
C GLU A 635 -38.92 -9.61 -0.07
N VAL A 636 -38.18 -8.72 -0.74
CA VAL A 636 -37.12 -9.11 -1.69
C VAL A 636 -35.75 -9.23 -1.03
N TRP A 637 -35.64 -9.02 0.27
CA TRP A 637 -34.39 -9.15 1.00
C TRP A 637 -33.68 -10.50 0.75
N PRO A 638 -32.35 -10.53 0.57
CA PRO A 638 -31.39 -9.43 0.61
C PRO A 638 -31.11 -8.75 -0.75
N ARG A 639 -32.01 -8.80 -1.73
CA ARG A 639 -31.79 -8.23 -3.07
C ARG A 639 -31.67 -6.70 -3.03
N PRO A 640 -30.57 -6.11 -3.52
CA PRO A 640 -30.50 -4.67 -3.80
C PRO A 640 -31.40 -4.33 -4.99
N VAL A 641 -32.19 -3.27 -4.88
CA VAL A 641 -33.17 -2.87 -5.90
C VAL A 641 -32.77 -1.53 -6.53
N PRO A 642 -32.60 -1.43 -7.86
CA PRO A 642 -32.41 -0.14 -8.52
C PRO A 642 -33.58 0.80 -8.22
N PHE A 643 -33.30 2.08 -7.97
CA PHE A 643 -34.36 3.04 -7.63
C PHE A 643 -35.54 3.06 -8.63
N PRO A 644 -35.36 3.02 -9.96
CA PRO A 644 -36.49 3.01 -10.90
C PRO A 644 -37.44 1.82 -10.69
N ASP A 645 -36.89 0.65 -10.40
CA ASP A 645 -37.65 -0.58 -10.16
C ASP A 645 -38.36 -0.52 -8.79
N LEU A 646 -37.68 0.01 -7.77
CA LEU A 646 -38.27 0.26 -6.46
C LEU A 646 -39.45 1.23 -6.58
N TRP A 647 -39.30 2.29 -7.36
CA TRP A 647 -40.36 3.28 -7.60
C TRP A 647 -41.58 2.63 -8.27
N ALA A 648 -41.38 1.83 -9.31
CA ALA A 648 -42.46 1.09 -9.96
C ALA A 648 -43.18 0.14 -8.98
N ALA A 649 -42.42 -0.58 -8.14
CA ALA A 649 -42.97 -1.46 -7.11
C ALA A 649 -43.76 -0.70 -6.04
N VAL A 650 -43.30 0.48 -5.64
CA VAL A 650 -44.01 1.38 -4.71
C VAL A 650 -45.33 1.85 -5.31
N GLN A 651 -45.34 2.28 -6.57
CA GLN A 651 -46.57 2.70 -7.26
C GLN A 651 -47.61 1.57 -7.33
N ALA A 652 -47.18 0.34 -7.59
CA ALA A 652 -48.06 -0.83 -7.65
C ALA A 652 -48.69 -1.22 -6.29
N ARG A 653 -48.04 -0.85 -5.17
CA ARG A 653 -48.48 -1.20 -3.81
C ARG A 653 -49.40 -0.18 -3.15
N LEU A 654 -49.37 1.06 -3.63
CA LEU A 654 -50.20 2.11 -3.04
C LEU A 654 -51.69 1.89 -3.34
N SER A 655 -52.52 2.17 -2.36
CA SER A 655 -53.98 2.09 -2.49
C SER A 655 -54.65 3.28 -1.81
N GLY A 656 -55.58 3.93 -2.52
CA GLY A 656 -56.33 5.12 -2.07
C GLY A 656 -56.67 6.07 -3.22
N ASP A 657 -57.76 6.83 -3.07
CA ASP A 657 -58.18 7.87 -4.03
C ASP A 657 -57.31 9.12 -3.85
N GLY A 658 -56.31 9.26 -4.71
CA GLY A 658 -55.41 10.40 -4.71
C GLY A 658 -54.57 10.41 -5.98
N GLU A 659 -55.16 10.91 -7.08
CA GLU A 659 -54.44 11.30 -8.30
C GLU A 659 -53.56 12.54 -8.02
N GLN A 660 -52.56 12.40 -7.15
CA GLN A 660 -51.41 13.31 -7.19
C GLN A 660 -50.44 12.74 -8.21
N GLU A 661 -49.94 13.58 -9.13
CA GLU A 661 -48.81 13.22 -10.01
C GLU A 661 -47.65 12.73 -9.14
N ALA A 662 -47.51 11.42 -9.03
CA ALA A 662 -46.54 10.78 -8.17
C ALA A 662 -45.15 11.06 -8.73
N ASN A 663 -44.39 11.93 -8.06
CA ASN A 663 -43.04 12.29 -8.44
C ASN A 663 -42.04 11.36 -7.73
N PRO A 664 -41.12 10.68 -8.46
CA PRO A 664 -40.08 9.85 -7.86
C PRO A 664 -39.23 10.57 -6.81
N VAL A 665 -39.08 11.89 -6.91
CA VAL A 665 -38.40 12.74 -5.91
C VAL A 665 -39.01 12.59 -4.51
N ALA A 666 -40.32 12.34 -4.41
CA ALA A 666 -41.01 12.16 -3.13
C ALA A 666 -40.54 10.91 -2.37
N LEU A 667 -40.03 9.88 -3.05
CA LEU A 667 -39.42 8.71 -2.40
C LEU A 667 -37.92 8.92 -2.15
N ALA A 668 -37.23 9.64 -3.03
CA ALA A 668 -35.79 9.86 -2.91
C ALA A 668 -35.38 10.59 -1.62
N ALA A 669 -36.12 11.63 -1.21
CA ALA A 669 -35.83 12.40 0.00
C ALA A 669 -35.85 11.56 1.30
N PRO A 670 -36.92 10.82 1.62
CA PRO A 670 -36.94 9.99 2.83
C PRO A 670 -35.95 8.81 2.77
N LEU A 671 -35.65 8.27 1.57
CA LEU A 671 -34.60 7.26 1.43
C LEU A 671 -33.21 7.83 1.71
N LEU A 672 -32.93 9.06 1.26
CA LEU A 672 -31.69 9.75 1.58
C LEU A 672 -31.55 9.95 3.09
N GLU A 673 -32.60 10.45 3.76
CA GLU A 673 -32.60 10.64 5.21
C GLU A 673 -32.35 9.33 5.96
N CYS A 674 -33.03 8.25 5.56
CA CYS A 674 -32.78 6.92 6.12
C CYS A 674 -31.35 6.42 5.84
N GLY A 675 -30.82 6.72 4.65
CA GLY A 675 -29.46 6.36 4.23
C GLY A 675 -28.38 7.07 5.06
N LEU A 676 -28.53 8.38 5.27
CA LEU A 676 -27.62 9.17 6.11
C LEU A 676 -27.63 8.73 7.58
N ASN A 677 -28.71 8.09 8.03
CA ASN A 677 -28.83 7.50 9.37
C ASN A 677 -28.52 5.99 9.41
N ASN A 678 -27.97 5.41 8.32
CA ASN A 678 -27.66 3.98 8.18
C ASN A 678 -28.85 3.02 8.46
N LEU A 679 -30.08 3.48 8.23
CA LEU A 679 -31.29 2.64 8.27
C LEU A 679 -31.57 1.96 6.92
N VAL A 680 -31.09 2.57 5.85
CA VAL A 680 -31.17 2.08 4.47
C VAL A 680 -29.76 2.08 3.90
N GLU A 681 -29.42 1.04 3.15
CA GLU A 681 -28.17 0.96 2.41
C GLU A 681 -28.39 1.51 1.00
N LEU A 682 -27.49 2.39 0.60
CA LEU A 682 -27.44 2.98 -0.73
C LEU A 682 -26.15 2.50 -1.40
N HIS A 683 -26.25 2.07 -2.66
CA HIS A 683 -25.13 1.53 -3.42
C HIS A 683 -25.06 2.10 -4.83
N LEU A 684 -23.87 2.47 -5.28
CA LEU A 684 -23.60 2.73 -6.70
C LEU A 684 -23.37 1.42 -7.45
N TYR A 685 -22.67 0.50 -6.81
CA TYR A 685 -22.30 -0.81 -7.34
C TYR A 685 -22.73 -1.89 -6.34
N PRO A 686 -23.96 -2.41 -6.45
CA PRO A 686 -24.50 -3.33 -5.47
C PRO A 686 -23.74 -4.68 -5.49
N PRO A 687 -23.69 -5.39 -4.35
CA PRO A 687 -23.12 -6.72 -4.26
C PRO A 687 -23.80 -7.68 -5.25
N GLN A 688 -23.00 -8.50 -5.92
CA GLN A 688 -23.45 -9.39 -6.98
C GLN A 688 -23.66 -10.81 -6.43
N PHE A 689 -24.92 -11.22 -6.26
CA PHE A 689 -25.29 -12.58 -5.86
C PHE A 689 -26.68 -12.95 -6.40
N VAL A 690 -27.00 -14.24 -6.36
CA VAL A 690 -28.31 -14.78 -6.76
C VAL A 690 -29.10 -15.23 -5.54
N LEU A 691 -30.43 -15.11 -5.61
CA LEU A 691 -31.35 -15.61 -4.59
C LEU A 691 -32.07 -16.89 -5.00
N ASP A 692 -32.09 -17.17 -6.30
CA ASP A 692 -32.73 -18.37 -6.84
C ASP A 692 -31.75 -19.55 -6.77
N LEU A 693 -32.16 -20.62 -6.08
CA LEU A 693 -31.35 -21.82 -5.94
C LEU A 693 -31.32 -22.58 -7.27
N SER A 694 -30.15 -22.68 -7.89
CA SER A 694 -29.95 -23.51 -9.07
C SER A 694 -29.88 -25.01 -8.71
N GLU A 695 -29.98 -25.91 -9.70
CA GLU A 695 -29.79 -27.35 -9.47
C GLU A 695 -28.38 -27.70 -8.94
N ARG A 696 -27.41 -26.83 -9.19
CA ARG A 696 -26.00 -26.96 -8.77
C ARG A 696 -25.53 -25.63 -8.21
N PRO A 697 -25.91 -25.28 -6.97
CA PRO A 697 -25.52 -24.01 -6.37
C PRO A 697 -24.00 -23.96 -6.21
N VAL A 698 -23.42 -22.79 -6.44
CA VAL A 698 -21.96 -22.57 -6.33
C VAL A 698 -21.74 -21.34 -5.46
N ALA A 699 -21.02 -21.53 -4.36
CA ALA A 699 -20.54 -20.44 -3.53
C ALA A 699 -19.22 -19.85 -4.07
N SER A 700 -18.84 -18.66 -3.58
CA SER A 700 -17.58 -18.03 -3.96
C SER A 700 -16.40 -18.93 -3.58
N ARG A 701 -15.35 -18.94 -4.41
CA ARG A 701 -14.17 -19.79 -4.18
C ARG A 701 -13.52 -19.51 -2.81
N LEU A 702 -13.50 -18.25 -2.39
CA LEU A 702 -13.00 -17.84 -1.09
C LEU A 702 -13.83 -18.43 0.06
N ALA A 703 -15.17 -18.33 0.00
CA ALA A 703 -16.04 -18.88 1.03
C ALA A 703 -15.91 -20.41 1.16
N ARG A 704 -15.72 -21.11 0.03
CA ARG A 704 -15.48 -22.57 0.03
C ARG A 704 -14.17 -22.94 0.72
N LEU A 705 -13.08 -22.24 0.40
CA LEU A 705 -11.77 -22.46 1.05
C LEU A 705 -11.80 -22.15 2.54
N GLN A 706 -12.47 -21.08 2.95
CA GLN A 706 -12.66 -20.72 4.36
C GLN A 706 -13.47 -21.81 5.10
N ALA A 707 -14.54 -22.33 4.47
CA ALA A 707 -15.33 -23.42 5.04
C ALA A 707 -14.58 -24.76 5.12
N GLU A 708 -13.66 -25.03 4.18
CA GLU A 708 -12.73 -26.18 4.25
C GLU A 708 -11.77 -26.04 5.43
N ALA A 709 -11.26 -24.83 5.68
CA ALA A 709 -10.39 -24.51 6.82
C ALA A 709 -11.14 -24.43 8.17
N GLY A 710 -12.47 -24.47 8.16
CA GLY A 710 -13.31 -24.31 9.36
C GLY A 710 -13.37 -22.88 9.89
N GLU A 711 -13.00 -21.91 9.06
CA GLU A 711 -12.99 -20.48 9.39
C GLU A 711 -14.36 -19.83 9.12
N PRO A 712 -14.67 -18.68 9.77
CA PRO A 712 -15.77 -17.83 9.34
C PRO A 712 -15.62 -17.43 7.87
N ILE A 713 -16.71 -17.45 7.11
CA ILE A 713 -16.65 -17.16 5.67
C ILE A 713 -16.88 -15.67 5.39
N THR A 714 -16.35 -15.21 4.26
CA THR A 714 -16.66 -13.90 3.69
C THR A 714 -17.77 -14.03 2.64
N ASP A 715 -18.91 -13.38 2.89
CA ASP A 715 -20.03 -13.34 1.95
C ASP A 715 -19.79 -12.35 0.80
N LEU A 716 -20.65 -12.38 -0.21
CA LEU A 716 -20.56 -11.50 -1.39
C LEU A 716 -20.97 -10.04 -1.09
N ARG A 717 -21.36 -9.73 0.15
CA ARG A 717 -21.60 -8.37 0.66
C ARG A 717 -20.39 -7.86 1.46
N HIS A 718 -19.24 -8.53 1.36
CA HIS A 718 -18.01 -8.17 2.06
C HIS A 718 -18.21 -8.17 3.60
N SER A 719 -19.01 -9.13 4.08
CA SER A 719 -19.32 -9.34 5.50
C SER A 719 -18.90 -10.74 5.97
N ILE A 720 -18.66 -10.88 7.27
CA ILE A 720 -18.34 -12.17 7.88
C ILE A 720 -19.65 -12.91 8.20
N ALA A 721 -19.73 -14.18 7.84
CA ALA A 721 -20.78 -15.09 8.28
C ALA A 721 -20.18 -16.27 9.04
N GLU A 722 -20.70 -16.51 10.24
CA GLU A 722 -20.42 -17.72 11.01
C GLU A 722 -21.36 -18.84 10.58
N LEU A 723 -20.80 -20.03 10.37
CA LEU A 723 -21.51 -21.18 9.86
C LEU A 723 -21.46 -22.33 10.84
N GLY A 724 -22.57 -23.06 10.97
CA GLY A 724 -22.57 -24.32 11.68
C GLY A 724 -21.74 -25.39 10.96
N ALA A 725 -21.37 -26.46 11.67
CA ALA A 725 -20.56 -27.54 11.10
C ALA A 725 -21.20 -28.20 9.86
N LEU A 726 -22.53 -28.30 9.82
CA LEU A 726 -23.27 -28.82 8.67
C LEU A 726 -23.17 -27.87 7.47
N ASP A 727 -23.37 -26.57 7.69
CA ASP A 727 -23.33 -25.56 6.62
C ASP A 727 -21.92 -25.43 6.05
N GLN A 728 -20.89 -25.48 6.91
CA GLN A 728 -19.50 -25.55 6.46
C GLN A 728 -19.26 -26.77 5.57
N PHE A 729 -19.76 -27.95 5.96
CA PHE A 729 -19.60 -29.18 5.16
C PHE A 729 -20.29 -29.08 3.79
N VAL A 730 -21.47 -28.46 3.72
CA VAL A 730 -22.23 -28.25 2.47
C VAL A 730 -21.50 -27.29 1.52
N LEU A 731 -20.75 -26.32 2.06
CA LEU A 731 -20.03 -25.32 1.27
C LEU A 731 -18.70 -25.80 0.68
N ARG A 732 -18.07 -26.84 1.24
CA ARG A 732 -16.83 -27.44 0.68
C ARG A 732 -17.10 -27.96 -0.73
#